data_AF-A0A1J0VP88-F1
#
_entry.id   AF-A0A1J0VP88-F1
#
_cell.length_a   1.000
_cell.length_b   1.000
_cell.length_c   1.000
_cell.angle_alpha   90.00
_cell.angle_beta   90.00
_cell.angle_gamma   90.00
#
_symmetry.space_group_name_H-M   'P 1'
#
loop_
_entity.id
_entity.type
_entity.pdbx_description
1 polymer ?
#
loop_
_entity_poly.entity_id
_entity_poly.type
_entity_poly.pdbx_seq_one_letter_code
_entity_poly.pdbx_strand_id
1 'polypeptide(L)'
;MFTLHDNNSGGHADGPAVEDELTRSTGKALGSIMAAARMWIHNQRGRKVGDTVPKLSRKERKELAETIQAQVGEQKVAAAWYSKRVDDYRFEVLAAHARRNEPGYTPADIDRDDARLAGIRYSIESTLHEQQSLPIERRGQVALALSEADRNPAQPHGAVFTPMNAEQERTARAVAVQSETWVAGRREHNARLVAEQREQAAKRAEARREQRPPRAYDELNDRQRNAVQRLRSAHLGVNRSGQTLDPEIAEQARQTTQEAAYAAGLSRREIGHEIDYMAEHTSYTATYGVPGGVQVRNHYPVREEAIEQTAREMGRDQRLSQDAAVFVAVESRPTGLAADDVQRRSAMGPRDEAISAVARWSREHEVEYAVAEPHEVAVARIEPGTGKVLSSEIATVGSEAAAMDYAHASVDSAASSAARMRVEVTDPREPGTPRYENYGLPKTLAADLADHRVGARERLLGEAELDQMDLAREHASLRQRHSLSIEHNGELTDRNADLTRQLATMIAERDQALADRDRFRGERDEAVHKLAERAPAKERFGSPERQAAAVRETSAPSRPAQERAAAPEPERPVRDVMITDLAPEVRQMLADEMLAAYENTDSPVVREQLARQGDSETLREGLDKFSGWWLTEGVVRYRAERQAEAGAAKDAERVAESAREASVPVFSGVAEQSSGVAASSGNALADALARQTERDGMER
;
A
#
# COMPACT_ATOMS: atom_id res chain seq x y z
N MET A 1 -36.78 -62.36 4.00
CA MET A 1 -37.79 -61.30 3.80
C MET A 1 -37.04 -60.00 3.54
N PHE A 2 -36.53 -59.86 2.32
CA PHE A 2 -35.97 -58.64 1.72
C PHE A 2 -36.16 -58.85 0.22
N THR A 3 -37.00 -58.03 -0.40
CA THR A 3 -37.30 -58.08 -1.83
C THR A 3 -36.45 -57.06 -2.56
N LEU A 4 -35.56 -57.55 -3.44
CA LEU A 4 -34.98 -56.79 -4.52
C LEU A 4 -36.06 -56.44 -5.56
N HIS A 5 -35.98 -55.25 -6.12
CA HIS A 5 -36.60 -54.90 -7.39
C HIS A 5 -35.53 -54.30 -8.30
N ASP A 6 -35.20 -55.04 -9.34
CA ASP A 6 -34.69 -54.50 -10.60
C ASP A 6 -35.75 -53.58 -11.21
N ASN A 7 -35.32 -52.46 -11.79
CA ASN A 7 -35.99 -51.96 -12.99
C ASN A 7 -35.05 -51.18 -13.90
N ASN A 8 -35.09 -51.66 -15.13
CA ASN A 8 -34.40 -51.29 -16.35
C ASN A 8 -35.03 -50.04 -16.98
N SER A 9 -34.26 -49.16 -17.61
CA SER A 9 -34.67 -48.49 -18.86
C SER A 9 -33.51 -47.71 -19.48
N GLY A 10 -32.90 -48.32 -20.50
CA GLY A 10 -32.17 -47.58 -21.53
C GLY A 10 -33.14 -46.69 -22.30
N GLY A 11 -32.83 -45.41 -22.36
CA GLY A 11 -33.45 -44.44 -23.24
C GLY A 11 -32.42 -43.90 -24.22
N HIS A 12 -32.48 -44.36 -25.46
CA HIS A 12 -31.92 -43.64 -26.60
C HIS A 12 -32.57 -42.25 -26.65
N ALA A 13 -31.76 -41.19 -26.49
CA ALA A 13 -32.15 -39.84 -26.83
C ALA A 13 -31.56 -39.50 -28.19
N ASP A 14 -32.38 -39.68 -29.23
CA ASP A 14 -32.17 -39.16 -30.57
C ASP A 14 -31.93 -37.64 -30.52
N GLY A 15 -30.92 -37.22 -31.28
CA GLY A 15 -30.61 -35.82 -31.59
C GLY A 15 -31.67 -35.24 -32.53
N PRO A 16 -32.32 -34.16 -32.07
CA PRO A 16 -32.34 -32.94 -32.88
C PRO A 16 -32.10 -31.65 -32.07
N ALA A 17 -31.96 -31.71 -30.74
CA ALA A 17 -31.80 -30.51 -29.91
C ALA A 17 -30.40 -29.87 -30.00
N VAL A 18 -29.35 -30.67 -30.25
CA VAL A 18 -27.96 -30.20 -30.31
C VAL A 18 -27.65 -29.44 -31.60
N GLU A 19 -28.22 -29.87 -32.73
CA GLU A 19 -28.06 -29.17 -34.02
C GLU A 19 -28.77 -27.81 -34.02
N ASP A 20 -29.91 -27.73 -33.32
CA ASP A 20 -30.69 -26.51 -33.13
C ASP A 20 -29.97 -25.48 -32.22
N GLU A 21 -29.19 -25.96 -31.26
CA GLU A 21 -28.40 -25.12 -30.37
C GLU A 21 -27.10 -24.64 -31.04
N LEU A 22 -26.47 -25.48 -31.87
CA LEU A 22 -25.34 -25.14 -32.72
C LEU A 22 -25.71 -24.11 -33.79
N THR A 23 -26.86 -24.26 -34.45
CA THR A 23 -27.38 -23.28 -35.43
C THR A 23 -27.77 -21.96 -34.78
N ARG A 24 -28.34 -21.98 -33.56
CA ARG A 24 -28.60 -20.74 -32.79
C ARG A 24 -27.33 -20.06 -32.31
N SER A 25 -26.30 -20.80 -31.90
CA SER A 25 -25.03 -20.22 -31.43
C SER A 25 -24.19 -19.65 -32.59
N THR A 26 -24.16 -20.34 -33.74
CA THR A 26 -23.54 -19.85 -34.97
C THR A 26 -24.27 -18.63 -35.53
N GLY A 27 -25.61 -18.61 -35.48
CA GLY A 27 -26.40 -17.42 -35.84
C GLY A 27 -26.09 -16.20 -34.97
N LYS A 28 -25.88 -16.39 -33.66
CA LYS A 28 -25.49 -15.31 -32.73
C LYS A 28 -24.07 -14.80 -32.98
N ALA A 29 -23.11 -15.69 -33.17
CA ALA A 29 -21.74 -15.33 -33.50
C ALA A 29 -21.67 -14.57 -34.84
N LEU A 30 -22.43 -15.04 -35.84
CA LEU A 30 -22.56 -14.37 -37.13
C LEU A 30 -23.20 -12.99 -37.00
N GLY A 31 -24.21 -12.83 -36.15
CA GLY A 31 -24.83 -11.53 -35.85
C GLY A 31 -23.84 -10.50 -35.29
N SER A 32 -23.04 -10.90 -34.29
CA SER A 32 -21.99 -10.03 -33.70
C SER A 32 -20.89 -9.68 -34.69
N ILE A 33 -20.46 -10.67 -35.50
CA ILE A 33 -19.47 -10.48 -36.58
C ILE A 33 -20.00 -9.48 -37.61
N MET A 34 -21.27 -9.61 -38.02
CA MET A 34 -21.89 -8.74 -39.01
C MET A 34 -22.13 -7.32 -38.47
N ALA A 35 -22.45 -7.17 -37.17
CA ALA A 35 -22.59 -5.87 -36.53
C ALA A 35 -21.24 -5.13 -36.47
N ALA A 36 -20.18 -5.80 -36.00
CA ALA A 36 -18.82 -5.26 -35.99
C ALA A 36 -18.32 -4.92 -37.42
N ALA A 37 -18.62 -5.78 -38.39
CA ALA A 37 -18.31 -5.53 -39.80
C ALA A 37 -19.02 -4.28 -40.35
N ARG A 38 -20.32 -4.11 -40.08
CA ARG A 38 -21.10 -2.95 -40.52
C ARG A 38 -20.57 -1.66 -39.89
N MET A 39 -20.22 -1.69 -38.61
CA MET A 39 -19.73 -0.53 -37.87
C MET A 39 -18.35 -0.09 -38.37
N TRP A 40 -17.43 -1.04 -38.62
CA TRP A 40 -16.13 -0.75 -39.24
C TRP A 40 -16.29 -0.19 -40.66
N ILE A 41 -17.17 -0.79 -41.47
CA ILE A 41 -17.49 -0.30 -42.82
C ILE A 41 -18.05 1.13 -42.75
N HIS A 42 -18.92 1.43 -41.79
CA HIS A 42 -19.52 2.74 -41.62
C HIS A 42 -18.49 3.79 -41.18
N ASN A 43 -17.58 3.44 -40.26
CA ASN A 43 -16.50 4.33 -39.80
C ASN A 43 -15.49 4.63 -40.90
N GLN A 44 -15.17 3.66 -41.76
CA GLN A 44 -14.31 3.88 -42.93
C GLN A 44 -15.00 4.68 -44.03
N ARG A 45 -16.34 4.56 -44.17
CA ARG A 45 -17.13 5.19 -45.25
C ARG A 45 -17.63 6.60 -44.95
N GLY A 46 -17.44 7.11 -43.72
CA GLY A 46 -17.71 8.52 -43.37
C GLY A 46 -16.93 9.57 -44.20
N ARG A 47 -16.15 9.17 -45.21
CA ARG A 47 -15.35 10.04 -46.07
C ARG A 47 -15.79 10.14 -47.53
N LYS A 48 -16.70 9.32 -48.05
CA LYS A 48 -17.16 9.42 -49.46
C LYS A 48 -18.62 9.02 -49.63
N VAL A 49 -19.49 10.03 -49.73
CA VAL A 49 -20.90 9.88 -50.15
C VAL A 49 -20.93 9.92 -51.68
N GLY A 50 -21.35 8.83 -52.34
CA GLY A 50 -21.70 8.93 -53.76
C GLY A 50 -21.74 7.64 -54.59
N ASP A 51 -20.86 6.66 -54.37
CA ASP A 51 -20.70 5.56 -55.34
C ASP A 51 -20.80 4.15 -54.74
N THR A 52 -21.22 3.24 -55.60
CA THR A 52 -21.36 1.79 -55.41
C THR A 52 -20.23 1.19 -54.56
N VAL A 53 -20.60 0.29 -53.64
CA VAL A 53 -19.71 -0.34 -52.65
C VAL A 53 -18.47 -0.96 -53.35
N PRO A 54 -17.28 -0.35 -53.23
CA PRO A 54 -16.07 -0.96 -53.76
C PRO A 54 -15.78 -2.24 -52.98
N LYS A 55 -15.37 -3.30 -53.69
CA LYS A 55 -14.92 -4.55 -53.04
C LYS A 55 -13.78 -4.21 -52.09
N LEU A 56 -13.91 -4.60 -50.82
CA LEU A 56 -12.84 -4.47 -49.82
C LEU A 56 -11.57 -5.11 -50.38
N SER A 57 -10.48 -4.35 -50.37
CA SER A 57 -9.16 -4.85 -50.71
C SER A 57 -8.77 -5.99 -49.75
N ARG A 58 -7.78 -6.81 -50.15
CA ARG A 58 -7.30 -7.90 -49.29
C ARG A 58 -6.77 -7.40 -47.95
N LYS A 59 -6.17 -6.20 -47.94
CA LYS A 59 -5.69 -5.50 -46.73
C LYS A 59 -6.86 -5.07 -45.83
N GLU A 60 -7.86 -4.42 -46.40
CA GLU A 60 -9.06 -3.98 -45.67
C GLU A 60 -9.88 -5.16 -45.12
N ARG A 61 -9.94 -6.29 -45.83
CA ARG A 61 -10.57 -7.52 -45.30
C ARG A 61 -9.83 -8.11 -44.12
N LYS A 62 -8.49 -8.06 -44.14
CA LYS A 62 -7.65 -8.53 -43.03
C LYS A 62 -7.81 -7.61 -41.82
N GLU A 63 -7.72 -6.30 -42.01
CA GLU A 63 -7.95 -5.31 -40.95
C GLU A 63 -9.36 -5.41 -40.35
N LEU A 64 -10.38 -5.63 -41.19
CA LEU A 64 -11.75 -5.88 -40.75
C LEU A 64 -11.85 -7.15 -39.91
N ALA A 65 -11.25 -8.26 -40.35
CA ALA A 65 -11.26 -9.52 -39.61
C ALA A 65 -10.54 -9.40 -38.26
N GLU A 66 -9.37 -8.75 -38.22
CA GLU A 66 -8.62 -8.48 -36.99
C GLU A 66 -9.41 -7.59 -36.03
N THR A 67 -10.07 -6.54 -36.54
CA THR A 67 -10.92 -5.66 -35.72
C THR A 67 -12.13 -6.39 -35.16
N ILE A 68 -12.80 -7.22 -35.98
CA ILE A 68 -13.94 -8.04 -35.53
C ILE A 68 -13.47 -9.05 -34.47
N GLN A 69 -12.32 -9.70 -34.68
CA GLN A 69 -11.81 -10.70 -33.75
C GLN A 69 -11.41 -10.07 -32.41
N ALA A 70 -10.74 -8.91 -32.43
CA ALA A 70 -10.42 -8.15 -31.23
C ALA A 70 -11.69 -7.71 -30.50
N GLN A 71 -12.65 -7.11 -31.20
CA GLN A 71 -13.89 -6.60 -30.60
C GLN A 71 -14.78 -7.72 -30.04
N VAL A 72 -14.92 -8.84 -30.75
CA VAL A 72 -15.70 -10.00 -30.28
C VAL A 72 -14.97 -10.71 -29.13
N GLY A 73 -13.63 -10.76 -29.17
CA GLY A 73 -12.81 -11.27 -28.07
C GLY A 73 -12.99 -10.44 -26.80
N GLU A 74 -12.82 -9.12 -26.89
CA GLU A 74 -13.05 -8.17 -25.79
C GLU A 74 -14.48 -8.27 -25.23
N GLN A 75 -15.49 -8.37 -26.09
CA GLN A 75 -16.88 -8.54 -25.64
C GLN A 75 -17.11 -9.85 -24.88
N LYS A 76 -16.49 -10.96 -25.31
CA LYS A 76 -16.59 -12.25 -24.59
C LYS A 76 -15.85 -12.21 -23.26
N VAL A 77 -14.67 -11.59 -23.22
CA VAL A 77 -13.89 -11.42 -21.99
C VAL A 77 -14.66 -10.54 -21.01
N ALA A 78 -15.21 -9.41 -21.47
CA ALA A 78 -16.08 -8.56 -20.68
C ALA A 78 -17.30 -9.34 -20.15
N ALA A 79 -17.97 -10.13 -21.01
CA ALA A 79 -19.12 -10.94 -20.60
C ALA A 79 -18.79 -11.90 -19.45
N ALA A 80 -17.70 -12.65 -19.58
CA ALA A 80 -17.23 -13.58 -18.56
C ALA A 80 -16.82 -12.85 -17.28
N TRP A 81 -16.12 -11.72 -17.41
CA TRP A 81 -15.68 -10.91 -16.29
C TRP A 81 -16.85 -10.35 -15.50
N TYR A 82 -17.81 -9.67 -16.16
CA TYR A 82 -18.98 -9.10 -15.49
C TYR A 82 -19.89 -10.18 -14.90
N SER A 83 -20.05 -11.33 -15.56
CA SER A 83 -20.81 -12.44 -14.98
C SER A 83 -20.16 -12.91 -13.68
N LYS A 84 -18.84 -13.15 -13.68
CA LYS A 84 -18.13 -13.52 -12.44
C LYS A 84 -18.27 -12.46 -11.36
N ARG A 85 -18.14 -11.17 -11.69
CA ARG A 85 -18.23 -10.08 -10.69
C ARG A 85 -19.63 -9.95 -10.09
N VAL A 86 -20.68 -10.18 -10.88
CA VAL A 86 -22.07 -10.21 -10.39
C VAL A 86 -22.28 -11.45 -9.50
N ASP A 87 -21.69 -12.61 -9.83
CA ASP A 87 -21.70 -13.80 -8.96
C ASP A 87 -21.02 -13.51 -7.62
N ASP A 88 -19.80 -12.94 -7.65
CA ASP A 88 -19.05 -12.57 -6.45
C ASP A 88 -19.86 -11.62 -5.57
N TYR A 89 -20.50 -10.61 -6.17
CA TYR A 89 -21.39 -9.69 -5.45
C TYR A 89 -22.57 -10.42 -4.82
N ARG A 90 -23.25 -11.31 -5.57
CA ARG A 90 -24.35 -12.11 -5.05
C ARG A 90 -23.92 -12.98 -3.86
N PHE A 91 -22.77 -13.63 -3.94
CA PHE A 91 -22.24 -14.43 -2.83
C PHE A 91 -21.97 -13.59 -1.59
N GLU A 92 -21.48 -12.36 -1.75
CA GLU A 92 -21.32 -11.44 -0.62
C GLU A 92 -22.67 -11.01 -0.03
N VAL A 93 -23.68 -10.75 -0.87
CA VAL A 93 -25.05 -10.45 -0.40
C VAL A 93 -25.60 -11.63 0.42
N LEU A 94 -25.44 -12.87 -0.06
CA LEU A 94 -25.81 -14.08 0.69
C LEU A 94 -25.06 -14.19 2.02
N ALA A 95 -23.75 -13.92 2.02
CA ALA A 95 -22.93 -13.97 3.23
C ALA A 95 -23.35 -12.91 4.25
N ALA A 96 -23.65 -11.68 3.81
CA ALA A 96 -24.17 -10.62 4.66
C ALA A 96 -25.55 -11.01 5.25
N HIS A 97 -26.44 -11.61 4.45
CA HIS A 97 -27.71 -12.14 4.96
C HIS A 97 -27.53 -13.26 5.99
N ALA A 98 -26.56 -14.16 5.78
CA ALA A 98 -26.24 -15.20 6.75
C ALA A 98 -25.75 -14.59 8.07
N ARG A 99 -24.80 -13.65 8.00
CA ARG A 99 -24.26 -12.93 9.18
C ARG A 99 -25.35 -12.20 9.96
N ARG A 100 -26.31 -11.57 9.27
CA ARG A 100 -27.45 -10.89 9.91
C ARG A 100 -28.31 -11.79 10.81
N ASN A 101 -28.29 -13.11 10.58
CA ASN A 101 -29.02 -14.07 11.40
C ASN A 101 -28.17 -14.64 12.55
N GLU A 102 -26.90 -14.25 12.68
CA GLU A 102 -26.02 -14.73 13.74
C GLU A 102 -26.38 -14.08 15.09
N PRO A 103 -26.31 -14.84 16.21
CA PRO A 103 -26.52 -14.28 17.54
C PRO A 103 -25.46 -13.21 17.85
N GLY A 104 -25.90 -12.02 18.26
CA GLY A 104 -25.00 -10.91 18.61
C GLY A 104 -24.67 -9.96 17.47
N TYR A 105 -25.27 -10.14 16.28
CA TYR A 105 -25.14 -9.20 15.17
C TYR A 105 -25.77 -7.84 15.52
N THR A 106 -24.98 -6.77 15.46
CA THR A 106 -25.37 -5.43 15.95
C THR A 106 -25.79 -4.49 14.81
N PRO A 107 -26.47 -3.37 15.10
CA PRO A 107 -26.72 -2.33 14.10
C PRO A 107 -25.45 -1.79 13.41
N ALA A 108 -24.32 -1.73 14.14
CA ALA A 108 -23.05 -1.32 13.55
C ALA A 108 -22.50 -2.34 12.55
N ASP A 109 -22.85 -3.62 12.69
CA ASP A 109 -22.49 -4.66 11.73
C ASP A 109 -23.36 -4.57 10.46
N ILE A 110 -24.64 -4.19 10.60
CA ILE A 110 -25.51 -3.86 9.44
C ILE A 110 -24.86 -2.74 8.62
N ASP A 111 -24.49 -1.63 9.25
CA ASP A 111 -23.87 -0.49 8.58
C ASP A 111 -22.55 -0.88 7.88
N ARG A 112 -21.76 -1.76 8.51
CA ARG A 112 -20.50 -2.26 7.95
C ARG A 112 -20.74 -3.13 6.72
N ASP A 113 -21.70 -4.05 6.78
CA ASP A 113 -22.05 -4.92 5.66
C ASP A 113 -22.69 -4.12 4.51
N ASP A 114 -23.57 -3.15 4.80
CA ASP A 114 -24.15 -2.25 3.80
C ASP A 114 -23.06 -1.39 3.13
N ALA A 115 -22.12 -0.85 3.90
CA ALA A 115 -20.98 -0.12 3.35
C ALA A 115 -20.07 -1.00 2.47
N ARG A 116 -19.85 -2.26 2.88
CA ARG A 116 -19.07 -3.25 2.13
C ARG A 116 -19.75 -3.60 0.80
N LEU A 117 -21.04 -3.92 0.82
CA LEU A 117 -21.82 -4.22 -0.38
C LEU A 117 -21.86 -3.01 -1.32
N ALA A 118 -22.14 -1.81 -0.80
CA ALA A 118 -22.09 -0.58 -1.59
C ALA A 118 -20.70 -0.33 -2.20
N GLY A 119 -19.62 -0.66 -1.48
CA GLY A 119 -18.24 -0.58 -1.98
C GLY A 119 -17.94 -1.53 -3.14
N ILE A 120 -18.38 -2.79 -3.02
CA ILE A 120 -18.22 -3.79 -4.09
C ILE A 120 -19.03 -3.40 -5.32
N ARG A 121 -20.31 -3.02 -5.13
CA ARG A 121 -21.19 -2.54 -6.19
C ARG A 121 -20.60 -1.32 -6.90
N TYR A 122 -20.07 -0.36 -6.12
CA TYR A 122 -19.41 0.83 -6.65
C TYR A 122 -18.19 0.46 -7.49
N SER A 123 -17.36 -0.47 -7.04
CA SER A 123 -16.20 -0.94 -7.80
C SER A 123 -16.60 -1.59 -9.14
N ILE A 124 -17.70 -2.35 -9.18
CA ILE A 124 -18.17 -2.98 -10.42
C ILE A 124 -18.75 -1.91 -11.35
N GLU A 125 -19.69 -1.09 -10.87
CA GLU A 125 -20.36 -0.07 -11.69
C GLU A 125 -19.41 1.07 -12.11
N SER A 126 -18.36 1.41 -11.34
CA SER A 126 -17.38 2.42 -11.76
C SER A 126 -16.58 1.95 -12.98
N THR A 127 -16.11 0.70 -12.96
CA THR A 127 -15.37 0.10 -14.09
C THR A 127 -16.26 -0.05 -15.33
N LEU A 128 -17.56 -0.28 -15.13
CA LEU A 128 -18.56 -0.38 -16.18
C LEU A 128 -18.68 0.88 -17.03
N HIS A 129 -18.62 2.05 -16.38
CA HIS A 129 -18.76 3.34 -17.05
C HIS A 129 -17.42 3.91 -17.55
N GLU A 130 -16.31 3.46 -17.00
CA GLU A 130 -14.96 3.78 -17.48
C GLU A 130 -14.60 3.03 -18.77
N GLN A 131 -15.09 1.80 -18.95
CA GLN A 131 -14.89 1.02 -20.18
C GLN A 131 -15.74 1.56 -21.34
N GLN A 132 -15.14 2.40 -22.19
CA GLN A 132 -15.81 2.98 -23.37
C GLN A 132 -16.30 1.94 -24.40
N SER A 133 -15.79 0.69 -24.36
CA SER A 133 -16.09 -0.35 -25.35
C SER A 133 -17.44 -1.05 -25.18
N LEU A 134 -18.10 -0.95 -24.02
CA LEU A 134 -19.40 -1.58 -23.78
C LEU A 134 -20.57 -0.67 -24.19
N PRO A 135 -21.52 -1.15 -25.03
CA PRO A 135 -22.75 -0.43 -25.33
C PRO A 135 -23.56 -0.15 -24.07
N ILE A 136 -24.30 0.97 -24.06
CA ILE A 136 -25.08 1.42 -22.91
C ILE A 136 -26.12 0.39 -22.44
N GLU A 137 -26.69 -0.40 -23.36
CA GLU A 137 -27.64 -1.46 -23.05
C GLU A 137 -26.96 -2.59 -22.26
N ARG A 138 -25.73 -2.95 -22.65
CA ARG A 138 -24.94 -3.97 -21.94
C ARG A 138 -24.55 -3.49 -20.55
N ARG A 139 -24.22 -2.21 -20.40
CA ARG A 139 -24.02 -1.60 -19.08
C ARG A 139 -25.28 -1.71 -18.22
N GLY A 140 -26.43 -1.41 -18.82
CA GLY A 140 -27.73 -1.59 -18.19
C GLY A 140 -28.01 -3.01 -17.70
N GLN A 141 -27.62 -4.04 -18.47
CA GLN A 141 -27.78 -5.44 -18.07
C GLN A 141 -26.96 -5.80 -16.84
N VAL A 142 -25.71 -5.31 -16.72
CA VAL A 142 -24.89 -5.52 -15.51
C VAL A 142 -25.56 -4.89 -14.29
N ALA A 143 -25.96 -3.62 -14.39
CA ALA A 143 -26.59 -2.90 -13.29
C ALA A 143 -27.96 -3.50 -12.89
N LEU A 144 -28.72 -4.02 -13.86
CA LEU A 144 -29.93 -4.81 -13.61
C LEU A 144 -29.60 -6.11 -12.86
N ALA A 145 -28.58 -6.84 -13.28
CA ALA A 145 -28.17 -8.10 -12.65
C ALA A 145 -27.68 -7.88 -11.20
N LEU A 146 -26.93 -6.81 -10.93
CA LEU A 146 -26.56 -6.41 -9.57
C LEU A 146 -27.79 -6.07 -8.71
N SER A 147 -28.74 -5.32 -9.28
CA SER A 147 -30.00 -4.98 -8.59
C SER A 147 -30.87 -6.21 -8.33
N GLU A 148 -30.81 -7.22 -9.20
CA GLU A 148 -31.49 -8.50 -8.99
C GLU A 148 -30.79 -9.34 -7.92
N ALA A 149 -29.45 -9.34 -7.88
CA ALA A 149 -28.69 -9.97 -6.80
C ALA A 149 -29.02 -9.38 -5.42
N ASP A 150 -29.29 -8.08 -5.34
CA ASP A 150 -29.77 -7.43 -4.10
C ASP A 150 -31.18 -7.91 -3.69
N ARG A 151 -32.08 -8.10 -4.66
CA ARG A 151 -33.48 -8.47 -4.37
C ARG A 151 -33.68 -9.95 -4.12
N ASN A 152 -32.96 -10.79 -4.86
CA ASN A 152 -33.09 -12.24 -4.85
C ASN A 152 -31.71 -12.93 -4.92
N PRO A 153 -30.91 -12.83 -3.86
CA PRO A 153 -29.54 -13.35 -3.85
C PRO A 153 -29.46 -14.88 -3.92
N ALA A 154 -30.55 -15.60 -3.61
CA ALA A 154 -30.60 -17.05 -3.67
C ALA A 154 -30.67 -17.60 -5.11
N GLN A 155 -31.16 -16.79 -6.06
CA GLN A 155 -31.27 -17.22 -7.44
C GLN A 155 -29.96 -16.95 -8.18
N PRO A 156 -29.32 -17.97 -8.78
CA PRO A 156 -28.14 -17.74 -9.57
C PRO A 156 -28.50 -16.90 -10.79
N HIS A 157 -27.67 -15.91 -11.06
CA HIS A 157 -27.80 -15.13 -12.28
C HIS A 157 -27.19 -15.95 -13.42
N GLY A 158 -27.90 -16.07 -14.54
CA GLY A 158 -27.34 -16.67 -15.75
C GLY A 158 -26.31 -15.75 -16.40
N ALA A 159 -25.97 -15.99 -17.66
CA ALA A 159 -25.11 -15.08 -18.41
C ALA A 159 -25.67 -13.65 -18.40
N VAL A 160 -24.88 -12.67 -17.95
CA VAL A 160 -25.34 -11.27 -17.81
C VAL A 160 -25.78 -10.68 -19.15
N PHE A 161 -25.09 -11.03 -20.23
CA PHE A 161 -25.37 -10.53 -21.57
C PHE A 161 -26.31 -11.45 -22.34
N THR A 162 -27.60 -11.37 -22.02
CA THR A 162 -28.66 -12.02 -22.80
C THR A 162 -29.09 -11.17 -24.01
N PRO A 163 -29.61 -11.77 -25.09
CA PRO A 163 -30.30 -11.02 -26.14
C PRO A 163 -31.51 -10.28 -25.55
N MET A 164 -31.70 -9.02 -25.94
CA MET A 164 -32.79 -8.18 -25.46
C MET A 164 -33.77 -7.87 -26.59
N ASN A 165 -35.05 -7.75 -26.25
CA ASN A 165 -36.03 -7.10 -27.12
C ASN A 165 -35.97 -5.56 -26.95
N ALA A 166 -36.63 -4.81 -27.84
CA ALA A 166 -36.59 -3.35 -27.84
C ALA A 166 -37.14 -2.69 -26.56
N GLU A 167 -37.96 -3.40 -25.77
CA GLU A 167 -38.42 -2.92 -24.47
C GLU A 167 -37.35 -3.11 -23.39
N GLN A 168 -36.73 -4.29 -23.35
CA GLN A 168 -35.61 -4.60 -22.46
C GLN A 168 -34.41 -3.68 -22.72
N GLU A 169 -34.10 -3.36 -23.98
CA GLU A 169 -33.05 -2.39 -24.32
C GLU A 169 -33.34 -1.00 -23.75
N ARG A 170 -34.60 -0.54 -23.83
CA ARG A 170 -35.01 0.76 -23.25
C ARG A 170 -34.85 0.76 -21.73
N THR A 171 -35.28 -0.31 -21.06
CA THR A 171 -35.10 -0.47 -19.62
C THR A 171 -33.62 -0.51 -19.24
N ALA A 172 -32.81 -1.28 -19.96
CA ALA A 172 -31.38 -1.37 -19.72
C ALA A 172 -30.69 0.00 -19.89
N ARG A 173 -31.02 0.77 -20.93
CA ARG A 173 -30.52 2.15 -21.09
C ARG A 173 -30.87 3.04 -19.90
N ALA A 174 -32.12 3.00 -19.45
CA ALA A 174 -32.56 3.80 -18.30
C ALA A 174 -31.79 3.43 -17.02
N VAL A 175 -31.58 2.13 -16.77
CA VAL A 175 -30.82 1.65 -15.61
C VAL A 175 -29.33 1.99 -15.72
N ALA A 176 -28.75 1.95 -16.92
CA ALA A 176 -27.37 2.38 -17.13
C ALA A 176 -27.15 3.85 -16.74
N VAL A 177 -28.07 4.74 -17.13
CA VAL A 177 -28.02 6.17 -16.75
C VAL A 177 -28.18 6.36 -15.24
N GLN A 178 -29.06 5.59 -14.60
CA GLN A 178 -29.22 5.62 -13.14
C GLN A 178 -27.94 5.17 -12.43
N SER A 179 -27.33 4.07 -12.89
CA SER A 179 -26.06 3.57 -12.39
C SER A 179 -24.93 4.60 -12.56
N GLU A 180 -24.84 5.26 -13.71
CA GLU A 180 -23.85 6.31 -13.95
C GLU A 180 -24.02 7.49 -12.99
N THR A 181 -25.27 7.92 -12.78
CA THR A 181 -25.62 8.99 -11.82
C THR A 181 -25.25 8.59 -10.40
N TRP A 182 -25.53 7.34 -10.02
CA TRP A 182 -25.19 6.81 -8.70
C TRP A 182 -23.67 6.73 -8.48
N VAL A 183 -22.90 6.25 -9.47
CA VAL A 183 -21.43 6.20 -9.42
C VAL A 183 -20.85 7.62 -9.28
N ALA A 184 -21.37 8.59 -10.02
CA ALA A 184 -20.94 9.99 -9.91
C ALA A 184 -21.18 10.55 -8.50
N GLY A 185 -22.37 10.34 -7.93
CA GLY A 185 -22.68 10.75 -6.56
C GLY A 185 -21.80 10.05 -5.52
N ARG A 186 -21.50 8.76 -5.70
CA ARG A 186 -20.63 7.99 -4.80
C ARG A 186 -19.17 8.44 -4.89
N ARG A 187 -18.67 8.78 -6.08
CA ARG A 187 -17.34 9.40 -6.27
C ARG A 187 -17.20 10.68 -5.46
N GLU A 188 -18.18 11.56 -5.55
CA GLU A 188 -18.18 12.82 -4.81
C GLU A 188 -18.22 12.58 -3.28
N HIS A 189 -19.08 11.68 -2.82
CA HIS A 189 -19.16 11.30 -1.41
C HIS A 189 -17.82 10.74 -0.89
N ASN A 190 -17.19 9.83 -1.64
CA ASN A 190 -15.88 9.26 -1.27
C ASN A 190 -14.79 10.35 -1.23
N ALA A 191 -14.81 11.31 -2.16
CA ALA A 191 -13.88 12.43 -2.15
C ALA A 191 -14.04 13.30 -0.89
N ARG A 192 -15.28 13.55 -0.45
CA ARG A 192 -15.55 14.27 0.81
C ARG A 192 -15.03 13.51 2.04
N LEU A 193 -15.28 12.20 2.13
CA LEU A 193 -14.77 11.38 3.24
C LEU A 193 -13.24 11.41 3.32
N VAL A 194 -12.55 11.32 2.18
CA VAL A 194 -11.08 11.41 2.13
C VAL A 194 -10.60 12.80 2.58
N ALA A 195 -11.29 13.87 2.19
CA ALA A 195 -10.96 15.22 2.62
C ALA A 195 -11.13 15.39 4.14
N GLU A 196 -12.23 14.90 4.71
CA GLU A 196 -12.49 14.91 6.15
C GLU A 196 -11.44 14.11 6.93
N GLN A 197 -11.07 12.92 6.45
CA GLN A 197 -10.01 12.11 7.07
C GLN A 197 -8.66 12.83 7.05
N ARG A 198 -8.33 13.52 5.96
CA ARG A 198 -7.11 14.33 5.86
C ARG A 198 -7.14 15.51 6.82
N GLU A 199 -8.27 16.18 6.97
CA GLU A 199 -8.43 17.28 7.93
C GLU A 199 -8.29 16.77 9.37
N GLN A 200 -8.92 15.65 9.72
CA GLN A 200 -8.77 15.02 11.03
C GLN A 200 -7.33 14.58 11.30
N ALA A 201 -6.65 14.00 10.30
CA ALA A 201 -5.25 13.63 10.40
C ALA A 201 -4.36 14.87 10.61
N ALA A 202 -4.65 15.97 9.91
CA ALA A 202 -3.95 17.25 10.10
C ALA A 202 -4.17 17.80 11.51
N LYS A 203 -5.42 17.82 12.01
CA LYS A 203 -5.72 18.23 13.39
C LYS A 203 -5.02 17.37 14.43
N ARG A 204 -4.96 16.05 14.23
CA ARG A 204 -4.21 15.15 15.12
C ARG A 204 -2.71 15.41 15.05
N ALA A 205 -2.16 15.70 13.88
CA ALA A 205 -0.76 16.04 13.71
C ALA A 205 -0.42 17.39 14.37
N GLU A 206 -1.32 18.36 14.27
CA GLU A 206 -1.21 19.66 14.95
C GLU A 206 -1.30 19.50 16.46
N ALA A 207 -2.28 18.75 16.98
CA ALA A 207 -2.36 18.41 18.40
C ALA A 207 -1.09 17.70 18.89
N ARG A 208 -0.50 16.80 18.09
CA ARG A 208 0.80 16.18 18.41
C ARG A 208 1.96 17.16 18.39
N ARG A 209 1.95 18.17 17.52
CA ARG A 209 2.96 19.25 17.53
C ARG A 209 2.78 20.13 18.76
N GLU A 210 1.54 20.44 19.12
CA GLU A 210 1.19 21.15 20.34
C GLU A 210 1.45 20.34 21.61
N GLN A 211 1.54 19.01 21.52
CA GLN A 211 1.94 18.11 22.61
C GLN A 211 3.42 17.72 22.54
N ARG A 212 4.16 18.12 21.50
CA ARG A 212 5.58 17.81 21.39
C ARG A 212 6.27 18.41 22.61
N PRO A 213 7.15 17.65 23.31
CA PRO A 213 7.94 18.21 24.37
C PRO A 213 8.69 19.42 23.81
N PRO A 214 8.91 20.46 24.64
CA PRO A 214 9.76 21.57 24.27
C PRO A 214 11.12 21.09 23.74
N ARG A 215 11.83 22.00 23.07
CA ARG A 215 13.16 21.76 22.47
C ARG A 215 13.95 20.76 23.30
N ALA A 216 14.44 19.70 22.64
CA ALA A 216 15.29 18.72 23.31
C ALA A 216 16.43 19.46 24.03
N TYR A 217 16.87 18.97 25.18
CA TYR A 217 17.95 19.60 25.96
C TYR A 217 19.20 19.90 25.10
N ASP A 218 19.43 19.10 24.04
CA ASP A 218 20.49 19.24 23.05
C ASP A 218 20.36 20.45 22.11
N GLU A 219 19.13 20.92 21.90
CA GLU A 219 18.81 22.11 21.10
C GLU A 219 18.97 23.41 21.91
N LEU A 220 19.22 23.31 23.22
CA LEU A 220 19.43 24.44 24.10
C LEU A 220 20.87 24.95 24.03
N ASN A 221 21.04 26.27 23.94
CA ASN A 221 22.35 26.88 24.05
C ASN A 221 22.91 26.74 25.49
N ASP A 222 24.20 27.01 25.71
CA ASP A 222 24.84 26.81 27.02
C ASP A 222 24.19 27.64 28.14
N ARG A 223 23.67 28.84 27.82
CA ARG A 223 22.99 29.71 28.80
C ARG A 223 21.65 29.09 29.23
N GLN A 224 20.88 28.55 28.29
CA GLN A 224 19.62 27.85 28.53
C GLN A 224 19.85 26.56 29.32
N ARG A 225 20.83 25.73 28.94
CA ARG A 225 21.16 24.49 29.67
C ARG A 225 21.55 24.75 31.12
N ASN A 226 22.40 25.75 31.36
CA ASN A 226 22.75 26.15 32.72
C ASN A 226 21.53 26.62 33.53
N ALA A 227 20.57 27.30 32.90
CA ALA A 227 19.34 27.71 33.56
C ALA A 227 18.42 26.53 33.88
N VAL A 228 18.31 25.54 32.97
CA VAL A 228 17.60 24.28 33.24
C VAL A 228 18.25 23.53 34.41
N GLN A 229 19.57 23.38 34.44
CA GLN A 229 20.26 22.69 35.55
C GLN A 229 20.06 23.41 36.90
N ARG A 230 20.03 24.75 36.91
CA ARG A 230 19.69 25.52 38.12
C ARG A 230 18.24 25.29 38.54
N LEU A 231 17.31 25.27 37.60
CA LEU A 231 15.89 24.98 37.85
C LEU A 231 15.70 23.57 38.44
N ARG A 232 16.34 22.56 37.85
CA ARG A 232 16.34 21.17 38.35
C ARG A 232 16.96 21.06 39.74
N SER A 233 18.08 21.75 39.97
CA SER A 233 18.75 21.80 41.28
C SER A 233 17.88 22.44 42.37
N ALA A 234 17.23 23.57 42.07
CA ALA A 234 16.33 24.24 42.99
C ALA A 234 15.09 23.38 43.28
N HIS A 235 14.50 22.75 42.27
CA HIS A 235 13.35 21.87 42.44
C HIS A 235 13.66 20.67 43.35
N LEU A 236 14.80 20.00 43.13
CA LEU A 236 15.27 18.93 44.01
C LEU A 236 15.66 19.42 45.40
N GLY A 237 16.19 20.64 45.50
CA GLY A 237 16.45 21.31 46.77
C GLY A 237 15.17 21.41 47.60
N VAL A 238 14.07 21.88 47.01
CA VAL A 238 12.77 21.98 47.70
C VAL A 238 12.21 20.61 48.08
N ASN A 239 12.30 19.62 47.18
CA ASN A 239 11.79 18.28 47.48
C ASN A 239 12.58 17.61 48.62
N ARG A 240 13.90 17.85 48.71
CA ARG A 240 14.72 17.41 49.87
C ARG A 240 14.36 18.18 51.13
N SER A 241 14.06 19.46 50.98
CA SER A 241 13.93 20.37 52.11
C SER A 241 12.55 20.40 52.74
N GLY A 242 11.55 19.73 52.15
CA GLY A 242 10.26 19.47 52.79
C GLY A 242 10.36 18.79 54.17
N GLN A 243 11.56 18.36 54.58
CA GLN A 243 11.87 17.89 55.93
C GLN A 243 12.85 18.79 56.73
N THR A 244 13.51 19.81 56.15
CA THR A 244 14.63 20.53 56.81
C THR A 244 14.82 22.02 56.50
N LEU A 245 14.38 22.59 55.36
CA LEU A 245 14.48 24.04 55.12
C LEU A 245 13.12 24.72 55.27
N ASP A 246 13.17 26.00 55.61
CA ASP A 246 12.02 26.89 55.60
C ASP A 246 11.35 26.89 54.20
N PRO A 247 10.05 26.56 54.09
CA PRO A 247 9.34 26.54 52.81
C PRO A 247 9.39 27.88 52.07
N GLU A 248 9.53 29.01 52.77
CA GLU A 248 9.64 30.33 52.16
C GLU A 248 10.95 30.49 51.38
N ILE A 249 12.07 30.02 51.95
CA ILE A 249 13.39 30.05 51.30
C ILE A 249 13.42 29.13 50.07
N ALA A 250 12.78 27.97 50.18
CA ALA A 250 12.68 26.99 49.10
C ALA A 250 11.87 27.54 47.91
N GLU A 251 10.75 28.20 48.18
CA GLU A 251 9.92 28.82 47.14
C GLU A 251 10.60 30.04 46.51
N GLN A 252 11.31 30.86 47.30
CA GLN A 252 12.11 31.97 46.79
C GLN A 252 13.23 31.48 45.85
N ALA A 253 13.87 30.35 46.17
CA ALA A 253 14.87 29.73 45.30
C ALA A 253 14.26 29.23 43.97
N ARG A 254 13.03 28.70 43.99
CA ARG A 254 12.30 28.33 42.76
C ARG A 254 11.97 29.54 41.91
N GLN A 255 11.43 30.62 42.50
CA GLN A 255 11.10 31.85 41.78
C GLN A 255 12.36 32.46 41.14
N THR A 256 13.45 32.57 41.90
CA THR A 256 14.73 33.11 41.39
C THR A 256 15.29 32.29 40.22
N THR A 257 15.15 30.96 40.25
CA THR A 257 15.62 30.10 39.16
C THR A 257 14.70 30.10 37.95
N GLN A 258 13.39 30.26 38.13
CA GLN A 258 12.45 30.51 37.03
C GLN A 258 12.74 31.83 36.33
N GLU A 259 12.98 32.91 37.07
CA GLU A 259 13.38 34.22 36.51
C GLU A 259 14.69 34.13 35.73
N ALA A 260 15.68 33.39 36.26
CA ALA A 260 16.94 33.14 35.55
C ALA A 260 16.73 32.33 34.26
N ALA A 261 15.78 31.39 34.24
CA ALA A 261 15.40 30.63 33.06
C ALA A 261 14.71 31.51 32.00
N TYR A 262 13.79 32.39 32.41
CA TYR A 262 13.22 33.40 31.50
C TYR A 262 14.31 34.32 30.93
N ALA A 263 15.24 34.79 31.77
CA ALA A 263 16.37 35.63 31.34
C ALA A 263 17.39 34.89 30.46
N ALA A 264 17.37 33.55 30.44
CA ALA A 264 18.14 32.72 29.51
C ALA A 264 17.41 32.49 28.17
N GLY A 265 16.17 32.97 28.04
CA GLY A 265 15.34 32.82 26.85
C GLY A 265 14.52 31.53 26.82
N LEU A 266 14.28 30.89 27.96
CA LEU A 266 13.30 29.80 28.06
C LEU A 266 11.89 30.39 28.19
N SER A 267 10.96 29.83 27.42
CA SER A 267 9.54 30.17 27.48
C SER A 267 8.89 29.61 28.75
N ARG A 268 7.74 30.20 29.13
CA ARG A 268 6.94 29.71 30.27
C ARG A 268 6.56 28.23 30.13
N ARG A 269 6.32 27.79 28.89
CA ARG A 269 5.99 26.40 28.57
C ARG A 269 7.19 25.47 28.73
N GLU A 270 8.38 25.89 28.31
CA GLU A 270 9.64 25.14 28.53
C GLU A 270 9.94 24.96 30.02
N ILE A 271 9.79 26.03 30.79
CA ILE A 271 10.00 26.00 32.25
C ILE A 271 8.96 25.10 32.94
N GLY A 272 7.68 25.22 32.57
CA GLY A 272 6.61 24.37 33.09
C GLY A 272 6.88 22.89 32.79
N HIS A 273 7.24 22.58 31.55
CA HIS A 273 7.58 21.21 31.16
C HIS A 273 8.76 20.67 31.95
N GLU A 274 9.85 21.41 32.13
CA GLU A 274 11.00 20.94 32.93
C GLU A 274 10.62 20.69 34.40
N ILE A 275 9.72 21.49 34.97
CA ILE A 275 9.22 21.28 36.33
C ILE A 275 8.37 20.00 36.41
N ASP A 276 7.42 19.83 35.49
CA ASP A 276 6.54 18.66 35.43
C ASP A 276 7.38 17.39 35.14
N TYR A 277 8.31 17.48 34.20
CA TYR A 277 9.21 16.40 33.81
C TYR A 277 10.10 15.95 34.98
N MET A 278 10.60 16.88 35.79
CA MET A 278 11.34 16.56 37.02
C MET A 278 10.47 15.99 38.14
N ALA A 279 9.17 16.31 38.18
CA ALA A 279 8.24 15.76 39.17
C ALA A 279 7.80 14.33 38.82
N GLU A 280 7.72 14.02 37.53
CA GLU A 280 7.27 12.72 37.00
C GLU A 280 8.38 11.66 36.94
N HIS A 281 9.66 12.06 36.97
CA HIS A 281 10.77 11.14 36.75
C HIS A 281 11.75 11.04 37.93
N THR A 282 12.32 9.84 38.09
CA THR A 282 13.39 9.55 39.05
C THR A 282 14.59 10.45 38.81
N SER A 283 14.90 11.34 39.76
CA SER A 283 16.05 12.22 39.58
C SER A 283 17.37 11.46 39.66
N TYR A 284 18.16 11.54 38.60
CA TYR A 284 19.55 11.11 38.56
C TYR A 284 20.44 12.29 38.92
N THR A 285 21.34 12.06 39.87
CA THR A 285 22.43 13.00 40.15
C THR A 285 23.70 12.47 39.51
N ALA A 286 24.25 13.22 38.56
CA ALA A 286 25.59 12.96 38.09
C ALA A 286 26.57 13.93 38.73
N THR A 287 27.63 13.41 39.33
CA THR A 287 28.71 14.19 39.92
C THR A 287 30.03 13.81 39.26
N TYR A 288 30.77 14.79 38.75
CA TYR A 288 32.11 14.57 38.23
C TYR A 288 33.10 15.64 38.70
N GLY A 289 34.39 15.29 38.80
CA GLY A 289 35.44 16.23 39.20
C GLY A 289 36.76 15.56 39.53
N VAL A 290 37.78 16.36 39.85
CA VAL A 290 39.07 15.88 40.33
C VAL A 290 38.99 15.65 41.85
N PRO A 291 39.54 14.57 42.42
CA PRO A 291 39.61 14.36 43.86
C PRO A 291 40.19 15.60 44.58
N GLY A 292 39.46 16.14 45.55
CA GLY A 292 39.85 17.36 46.28
C GLY A 292 39.69 18.69 45.50
N GLY A 293 39.20 18.64 44.26
CA GLY A 293 38.96 19.80 43.40
C GLY A 293 37.48 20.18 43.27
N VAL A 294 37.18 21.02 42.27
CA VAL A 294 35.82 21.45 41.95
C VAL A 294 35.01 20.25 41.44
N GLN A 295 33.87 20.00 42.07
CA GLN A 295 32.89 18.99 41.64
C GLN A 295 31.74 19.70 40.90
N VAL A 296 31.38 19.17 39.74
CA VAL A 296 30.18 19.55 39.02
C VAL A 296 29.10 18.53 39.37
N ARG A 297 27.94 19.02 39.82
CA ARG A 297 26.79 18.20 40.18
C ARG A 297 25.59 18.63 39.35
N ASN A 298 25.14 17.73 38.48
CA ASN A 298 24.03 17.98 37.57
C ASN A 298 22.88 17.00 37.83
N HIS A 299 21.70 17.42 37.42
CA HIS A 299 20.45 16.74 37.70
C HIS A 299 19.71 16.43 36.41
N TYR A 300 19.30 15.18 36.30
CA TYR A 300 18.71 14.63 35.11
C TYR A 300 17.45 13.83 35.46
N PRO A 301 16.39 13.95 34.67
CA PRO A 301 15.13 13.25 34.89
C PRO A 301 15.23 11.76 34.51
N VAL A 302 16.07 11.40 33.55
CA VAL A 302 16.28 10.00 33.14
C VAL A 302 17.75 9.61 33.14
N ARG A 303 18.02 8.30 33.28
CA ARG A 303 19.37 7.74 33.39
C ARG A 303 20.18 8.01 32.13
N GLU A 304 19.57 7.82 30.97
CA GLU A 304 20.20 7.94 29.65
C GLU A 304 20.69 9.37 29.44
N GLU A 305 19.83 10.35 29.74
CA GLU A 305 20.19 11.78 29.71
C GLU A 305 21.32 12.07 30.70
N ALA A 306 21.25 11.50 31.92
CA ALA A 306 22.32 11.66 32.90
C ALA A 306 23.68 11.17 32.40
N ILE A 307 23.70 9.99 31.79
CA ILE A 307 24.92 9.37 31.28
C ILE A 307 25.45 10.14 30.06
N GLU A 308 24.60 10.42 29.08
CA GLU A 308 24.99 11.09 27.85
C GLU A 308 25.49 12.51 28.12
N GLN A 309 24.74 13.31 28.87
CA GLN A 309 25.11 14.69 29.15
C GLN A 309 26.34 14.76 30.04
N THR A 310 26.50 13.87 31.02
CA THR A 310 27.70 13.85 31.87
C THR A 310 28.95 13.53 31.06
N ALA A 311 28.90 12.52 30.17
CA ALA A 311 30.02 12.22 29.28
C ALA A 311 30.38 13.43 28.39
N ARG A 312 29.36 14.10 27.86
CA ARG A 312 29.51 15.26 26.98
C ARG A 312 30.07 16.49 27.72
N GLU A 313 29.59 16.77 28.92
CA GLU A 313 30.04 17.86 29.77
C GLU A 313 31.48 17.63 30.25
N MET A 314 31.82 16.40 30.67
CA MET A 314 33.20 16.00 30.94
C MET A 314 34.09 16.18 29.71
N GLY A 315 33.58 15.92 28.50
CA GLY A 315 34.26 16.16 27.22
C GLY A 315 34.45 17.64 26.88
N ARG A 316 33.67 18.56 27.47
CA ARG A 316 33.78 20.01 27.23
C ARG A 316 34.46 20.78 28.36
N ASP A 317 34.54 20.23 29.57
CA ASP A 317 35.10 20.92 30.73
C ASP A 317 36.63 21.05 30.61
N GLN A 318 37.08 22.23 30.21
CA GLN A 318 38.51 22.56 30.04
C GLN A 318 39.28 22.51 31.36
N ARG A 319 38.61 22.51 32.51
CA ARG A 319 39.25 22.39 33.83
C ARG A 319 39.73 20.97 34.11
N LEU A 320 39.20 19.98 33.40
CA LEU A 320 39.63 18.59 33.50
C LEU A 320 40.78 18.35 32.50
N SER A 321 42.02 18.31 33.02
CA SER A 321 43.18 17.87 32.24
C SER A 321 42.94 16.46 31.71
N GLN A 322 43.45 16.15 30.50
CA GLN A 322 43.34 14.81 29.91
C GLN A 322 43.93 13.74 30.84
N ASP A 323 45.05 14.05 31.49
CA ASP A 323 45.77 13.13 32.37
C ASP A 323 45.29 13.17 33.83
N ALA A 324 44.34 14.06 34.18
CA ALA A 324 43.85 14.13 35.54
C ALA A 324 42.98 12.91 35.86
N ALA A 325 43.17 12.35 37.05
CA ALA A 325 42.23 11.37 37.61
C ALA A 325 40.90 12.09 37.89
N VAL A 326 39.87 11.75 37.11
CA VAL A 326 38.51 12.24 37.26
C VAL A 326 37.67 11.16 37.91
N PHE A 327 36.94 11.54 38.95
CA PHE A 327 35.87 10.73 39.52
C PHE A 327 34.56 11.09 38.82
N VAL A 328 33.75 10.10 38.49
CA VAL A 328 32.38 10.28 38.01
C VAL A 328 31.46 9.31 38.74
N ALA A 329 30.32 9.80 39.21
CA ALA A 329 29.25 8.99 39.80
C ALA A 329 27.91 9.40 39.22
N VAL A 330 27.10 8.42 38.84
CA VAL A 330 25.68 8.58 38.49
C VAL A 330 24.87 7.81 39.53
N GLU A 331 24.03 8.55 40.26
CA GLU A 331 23.19 8.02 41.35
C GLU A 331 21.72 8.18 40.94
N SER A 332 20.97 7.07 40.90
CA SER A 332 19.51 7.14 40.90
C SER A 332 19.01 7.47 42.30
N ARG A 333 17.99 8.33 42.41
CA ARG A 333 17.27 8.50 43.67
C ARG A 333 15.77 8.37 43.42
N PRO A 334 15.14 7.27 43.84
CA PRO A 334 13.70 7.14 43.72
C PRO A 334 13.03 8.26 44.51
N THR A 335 12.00 8.85 43.92
CA THR A 335 11.08 9.75 44.60
C THR A 335 10.16 8.91 45.50
N GLY A 336 10.65 8.48 46.67
CA GLY A 336 9.88 7.64 47.60
C GLY A 336 10.70 7.12 48.79
N LEU A 337 10.02 6.78 49.89
CA LEU A 337 10.58 6.46 51.22
C LEU A 337 11.45 5.18 51.31
N ALA A 338 11.71 4.46 50.23
CA ALA A 338 12.62 3.31 50.23
C ALA A 338 14.04 3.78 49.91
N ALA A 339 14.78 4.17 50.96
CA ALA A 339 16.16 4.67 50.84
C ALA A 339 17.19 3.60 50.40
N ASP A 340 16.79 2.34 50.29
CA ASP A 340 17.71 1.21 50.14
C ASP A 340 18.06 0.84 48.68
N ASP A 341 17.31 1.34 47.68
CA ASP A 341 17.57 1.07 46.24
C ASP A 341 18.33 2.21 45.54
N VAL A 342 19.40 2.73 46.16
CA VAL A 342 20.30 3.68 45.48
C VAL A 342 21.22 2.90 44.53
N GLN A 343 20.89 2.86 43.24
CA GLN A 343 21.84 2.40 42.23
C GLN A 343 22.91 3.49 42.02
N ARG A 344 24.08 3.26 42.63
CA ARG A 344 25.26 4.11 42.46
C ARG A 344 26.26 3.41 41.56
N ARG A 345 26.49 3.98 40.37
CA ARG A 345 27.63 3.60 39.53
C ARG A 345 28.69 4.68 39.61
N SER A 346 29.93 4.30 39.87
CA SER A 346 31.05 5.24 39.92
C SER A 346 32.27 4.68 39.19
N ALA A 347 33.02 5.57 38.54
CA ALA A 347 34.31 5.27 37.94
C ALA A 347 35.33 6.33 38.35
N MET A 348 36.60 5.93 38.41
CA MET A 348 37.72 6.83 38.65
C MET A 348 38.86 6.44 37.72
N GLY A 349 39.43 7.41 37.01
CA GLY A 349 40.53 7.19 36.07
C GLY A 349 40.87 8.45 35.28
N PRO A 350 41.84 8.39 34.35
CA PRO A 350 42.07 9.44 33.36
C PRO A 350 40.76 9.88 32.70
N ARG A 351 40.68 11.14 32.28
CA ARG A 351 39.44 11.75 31.78
C ARG A 351 38.78 10.90 30.68
N ASP A 352 39.55 10.41 29.72
CA ASP A 352 39.04 9.64 28.58
C ASP A 352 38.55 8.25 29.00
N GLU A 353 39.17 7.63 30.02
CA GLU A 353 38.73 6.36 30.59
C GLU A 353 37.43 6.54 31.38
N ALA A 354 37.30 7.64 32.13
CA ALA A 354 36.07 7.97 32.85
C ALA A 354 34.91 8.26 31.88
N ILE A 355 35.14 9.02 30.80
CA ILE A 355 34.15 9.24 29.72
C ILE A 355 33.77 7.91 29.07
N SER A 356 34.75 7.05 28.77
CA SER A 356 34.51 5.72 28.18
C SER A 356 33.75 4.79 29.13
N ALA A 357 33.97 4.89 30.44
CA ALA A 357 33.22 4.15 31.45
C ALA A 357 31.75 4.61 31.48
N VAL A 358 31.50 5.91 31.46
CA VAL A 358 30.14 6.47 31.40
C VAL A 358 29.45 6.07 30.10
N ALA A 359 30.12 6.19 28.95
CA ALA A 359 29.57 5.75 27.66
C ALA A 359 29.27 4.23 27.62
N ARG A 360 30.06 3.40 28.33
CA ARG A 360 29.75 1.98 28.52
C ARG A 360 28.47 1.79 29.35
N TRP A 361 28.23 2.60 30.38
CA TRP A 361 26.98 2.51 31.17
C TRP A 361 25.70 2.81 30.38
N SER A 362 25.81 3.52 29.24
CA SER A 362 24.69 3.74 28.30
C SER A 362 24.49 2.55 27.36
N ARG A 363 25.57 1.84 26.99
CA ARG A 363 25.52 0.66 26.12
C ARG A 363 25.18 -0.63 26.87
N GLU A 364 25.59 -0.70 28.13
CA GLU A 364 24.99 -1.56 29.13
C GLU A 364 23.58 -1.01 29.39
N HIS A 365 22.73 -1.16 28.36
CA HIS A 365 21.30 -1.24 28.58
C HIS A 365 21.14 -2.14 29.78
N GLU A 366 20.25 -1.76 30.70
CA GLU A 366 19.56 -2.81 31.44
C GLU A 366 19.30 -3.92 30.42
N VAL A 367 19.87 -5.11 30.64
CA VAL A 367 19.17 -6.33 30.26
C VAL A 367 17.76 -5.98 30.64
N GLU A 368 16.92 -5.76 29.63
CA GLU A 368 15.55 -5.33 29.80
C GLU A 368 15.06 -6.28 30.89
N TYR A 369 14.95 -5.77 32.11
CA TYR A 369 14.19 -6.45 33.12
C TYR A 369 12.80 -6.14 32.57
N ALA A 370 12.40 -6.94 31.55
CA ALA A 370 11.02 -7.27 31.30
C ALA A 370 10.47 -7.33 32.70
N VAL A 371 9.61 -6.37 33.03
CA VAL A 371 9.09 -6.17 34.38
C VAL A 371 8.39 -7.48 34.70
N ALA A 372 9.18 -8.42 35.19
CA ALA A 372 8.81 -9.78 35.37
C ALA A 372 7.96 -9.64 36.59
N GLU A 373 6.66 -9.85 36.38
CA GLU A 373 5.67 -9.58 37.40
C GLU A 373 6.17 -10.29 38.66
N PRO A 374 6.42 -9.52 39.73
CA PRO A 374 7.29 -9.98 40.78
C PRO A 374 6.56 -11.10 41.53
N HIS A 375 7.22 -12.25 41.64
CA HIS A 375 6.70 -13.39 42.36
C HIS A 375 6.83 -13.10 43.85
N GLU A 376 5.76 -13.34 44.59
CA GLU A 376 5.74 -13.20 46.04
C GLU A 376 6.12 -14.54 46.68
N VAL A 377 7.07 -14.52 47.60
CA VAL A 377 7.48 -15.69 48.38
C VAL A 377 7.22 -15.42 49.84
N ALA A 378 6.36 -16.23 50.46
CA ALA A 378 6.11 -16.21 51.89
C ALA A 378 6.71 -17.47 52.55
N VAL A 379 7.63 -17.28 53.49
CA VAL A 379 8.22 -18.35 54.29
C VAL A 379 7.83 -18.13 55.75
N ALA A 380 6.98 -19.01 56.27
CA ALA A 380 6.48 -18.93 57.65
C ALA A 380 7.00 -20.10 58.48
N ARG A 381 7.52 -19.81 59.68
CA ARG A 381 7.88 -20.82 60.68
C ARG A 381 6.70 -21.05 61.61
N ILE A 382 6.32 -22.30 61.80
CA ILE A 382 5.11 -22.70 62.50
C ILE A 382 5.47 -23.59 63.69
N GLU A 383 4.93 -23.23 64.85
CA GLU A 383 5.11 -24.00 66.08
C GLU A 383 4.42 -25.39 65.96
N PRO A 384 5.13 -26.48 66.31
CA PRO A 384 4.57 -27.83 66.21
C PRO A 384 3.33 -28.01 67.08
N GLY A 385 2.25 -28.52 66.49
CA GLY A 385 1.02 -28.88 67.19
C GLY A 385 0.04 -27.73 67.47
N THR A 386 0.51 -26.47 67.52
CA THR A 386 -0.36 -25.29 67.75
C THR A 386 -0.77 -24.60 66.45
N GLY A 387 0.03 -24.75 65.37
CA GLY A 387 -0.22 -24.04 64.11
C GLY A 387 0.10 -22.54 64.17
N LYS A 388 0.65 -22.06 65.30
CA LYS A 388 0.97 -20.65 65.49
C LYS A 388 2.19 -20.25 64.64
N VAL A 389 2.06 -19.20 63.85
CA VAL A 389 3.19 -18.60 63.12
C VAL A 389 4.11 -17.92 64.12
N LEU A 390 5.36 -18.41 64.19
CA LEU A 390 6.43 -17.89 65.05
C LEU A 390 7.15 -16.72 64.39
N SER A 391 7.32 -16.77 63.08
CA SER A 391 7.98 -15.76 62.24
C SER A 391 7.55 -15.95 60.79
N SER A 392 7.43 -14.87 60.03
CA SER A 392 7.19 -14.91 58.59
C SER A 392 8.08 -13.92 57.85
N GLU A 393 8.66 -14.37 56.75
CA GLU A 393 9.41 -13.56 55.80
C GLU A 393 8.64 -13.52 54.49
N ILE A 394 8.45 -12.32 53.93
CA ILE A 394 7.81 -12.11 52.63
C ILE A 394 8.82 -11.36 51.76
N ALA A 395 9.11 -11.89 50.58
CA ALA A 395 9.99 -11.25 49.60
C ALA A 395 9.31 -11.22 48.23
N THR A 396 9.56 -10.16 47.47
CA THR A 396 9.12 -10.04 46.08
C THR A 396 10.35 -10.14 45.19
N VAL A 397 10.33 -11.06 44.22
CA VAL A 397 11.49 -11.35 43.37
C VAL A 397 11.09 -11.48 41.91
N GLY A 398 12.02 -11.20 41.00
CA GLY A 398 11.71 -11.06 39.57
C GLY A 398 11.47 -12.35 38.79
N SER A 399 11.42 -13.53 39.39
CA SER A 399 11.09 -14.78 38.67
C SER A 399 10.71 -15.92 39.61
N GLU A 400 9.98 -16.92 39.09
CA GLU A 400 9.70 -18.17 39.81
C GLU A 400 10.99 -18.86 40.28
N ALA A 401 12.03 -18.90 39.45
CA ALA A 401 13.31 -19.49 39.82
C ALA A 401 14.01 -18.72 40.96
N ALA A 402 14.00 -17.38 40.93
CA ALA A 402 14.52 -16.56 42.02
C ALA A 402 13.70 -16.73 43.30
N ALA A 403 12.39 -16.93 43.17
CA ALA A 403 11.48 -17.20 44.27
C ALA A 403 11.78 -18.54 44.95
N MET A 404 11.99 -19.59 44.17
CA MET A 404 12.37 -20.90 44.69
C MET A 404 13.80 -20.88 45.28
N ASP A 405 14.72 -20.12 44.71
CA ASP A 405 16.07 -19.91 45.25
C ASP A 405 16.03 -19.20 46.61
N TYR A 406 15.20 -18.14 46.74
CA TYR A 406 14.98 -17.41 48.00
C TYR A 406 14.33 -18.30 49.06
N ALA A 407 13.26 -19.01 48.71
CA ALA A 407 12.57 -19.94 49.60
C ALA A 407 13.52 -21.03 50.11
N HIS A 408 14.30 -21.64 49.22
CA HIS A 408 15.28 -22.67 49.59
C HIS A 408 16.35 -22.11 50.54
N ALA A 409 16.92 -20.94 50.25
CA ALA A 409 17.90 -20.31 51.13
C ALA A 409 17.32 -20.00 52.53
N SER A 410 16.07 -19.53 52.57
CA SER A 410 15.36 -19.23 53.82
C SER A 410 15.10 -20.50 54.64
N VAL A 411 14.68 -21.59 54.00
CA VAL A 411 14.45 -22.90 54.64
C VAL A 411 15.76 -23.56 55.11
N ASP A 412 16.82 -23.48 54.30
CA ASP A 412 18.13 -24.08 54.62
C ASP A 412 18.84 -23.33 55.76
N SER A 413 18.69 -22.00 55.81
CA SER A 413 19.23 -21.16 56.88
C SER A 413 18.49 -21.32 58.23
N ALA A 414 17.25 -21.82 58.20
CA ALA A 414 16.47 -22.15 59.39
C ALA A 414 17.02 -23.45 60.02
N ALA A 415 18.16 -23.33 60.72
CA ALA A 415 18.87 -24.42 61.40
C ALA A 415 17.93 -25.39 62.13
N SER A 416 18.27 -26.69 62.11
CA SER A 416 17.51 -27.92 62.46
C SER A 416 16.54 -27.84 63.65
N SER A 417 15.57 -26.95 63.59
CA SER A 417 14.62 -26.74 64.65
C SER A 417 13.49 -27.73 64.50
N ALA A 418 12.94 -28.18 65.63
CA ALA A 418 11.74 -29.01 65.61
C ALA A 418 10.51 -28.27 65.02
N ALA A 419 10.59 -26.96 64.79
CA ALA A 419 9.52 -26.18 64.19
C ALA A 419 9.35 -26.54 62.71
N ARG A 420 8.09 -26.63 62.28
CA ARG A 420 7.74 -26.88 60.89
C ARG A 420 7.76 -25.55 60.14
N MET A 421 7.91 -25.59 58.82
CA MET A 421 7.90 -24.41 57.95
C MET A 421 6.82 -24.58 56.89
N ARG A 422 6.14 -23.49 56.54
CA ARG A 422 5.25 -23.36 55.38
C ARG A 422 5.92 -22.42 54.39
N VAL A 423 6.01 -22.84 53.15
CA VAL A 423 6.50 -22.02 52.04
C VAL A 423 5.39 -21.89 51.04
N GLU A 424 5.13 -20.67 50.61
CA GLU A 424 4.16 -20.32 49.58
C GLU A 424 4.86 -19.43 48.55
N VAL A 425 4.84 -19.84 47.28
CA VAL A 425 5.34 -19.06 46.15
C VAL A 425 4.16 -18.75 45.25
N THR A 426 3.81 -17.47 45.14
CA THR A 426 2.63 -17.00 44.43
C THR A 426 3.05 -16.27 43.16
N ASP A 427 2.43 -16.68 42.06
CA ASP A 427 2.54 -16.00 40.77
C ASP A 427 1.53 -14.85 40.75
N PRO A 428 1.94 -13.59 40.50
CA PRO A 428 1.04 -12.45 40.44
C PRO A 428 -0.03 -12.56 39.35
N ARG A 429 0.16 -13.41 38.33
CA ARG A 429 -0.85 -13.71 37.30
C ARG A 429 -1.99 -14.57 37.83
N GLU A 430 -1.71 -15.37 38.86
CA GLU A 430 -2.63 -16.35 39.45
C GLU A 430 -2.61 -16.23 40.99
N PRO A 431 -2.95 -15.06 41.56
CA PRO A 431 -2.78 -14.80 43.00
C PRO A 431 -3.64 -15.69 43.90
N GLY A 432 -4.65 -16.36 43.34
CA GLY A 432 -5.51 -17.30 44.04
C GLY A 432 -5.00 -18.75 44.06
N THR A 433 -3.85 -19.05 43.45
CA THR A 433 -3.32 -20.42 43.36
C THR A 433 -1.80 -20.39 43.43
N PRO A 434 -1.20 -20.69 44.60
CA PRO A 434 0.26 -20.67 44.72
C PRO A 434 0.88 -21.71 43.78
N ARG A 435 1.94 -21.30 43.06
CA ARG A 435 2.73 -22.19 42.18
C ARG A 435 3.41 -23.28 42.97
N TYR A 436 3.77 -22.97 44.22
CA TYR A 436 4.29 -23.94 45.18
C TYR A 436 3.73 -23.63 46.55
N GLU A 437 3.13 -24.64 47.18
CA GLU A 437 2.76 -24.60 48.58
C GLU A 437 3.14 -25.93 49.22
N ASN A 438 3.95 -25.88 50.28
CA ASN A 438 4.30 -27.08 51.03
C ASN A 438 4.57 -26.75 52.50
N TYR A 439 4.39 -27.75 53.35
CA TYR A 439 4.53 -27.67 54.80
C TYR A 439 5.30 -28.87 55.33
N GLY A 440 6.42 -28.64 56.02
CA GLY A 440 7.28 -29.73 56.44
C GLY A 440 8.35 -29.35 57.46
N LEU A 441 9.22 -30.31 57.77
CA LEU A 441 10.45 -30.03 58.49
C LEU A 441 11.44 -29.37 57.52
N PRO A 442 12.34 -28.48 57.99
CA PRO A 442 13.26 -27.77 57.11
C PRO A 442 14.04 -28.68 56.15
N LYS A 443 14.49 -29.85 56.63
CA LYS A 443 15.23 -30.82 55.79
C LYS A 443 14.41 -31.43 54.66
N THR A 444 13.14 -31.77 54.90
CA THR A 444 12.28 -32.35 53.86
C THR A 444 11.85 -31.28 52.88
N LEU A 445 11.52 -30.09 53.40
CA LEU A 445 11.09 -28.96 52.59
C LEU A 445 12.23 -28.42 51.69
N ALA A 446 13.47 -28.41 52.17
CA ALA A 446 14.64 -28.05 51.37
C ALA A 446 14.86 -29.04 50.21
N ALA A 447 14.70 -30.34 50.44
CA ALA A 447 14.79 -31.35 49.40
C ALA A 447 13.69 -31.18 48.33
N ASP A 448 12.43 -31.01 48.76
CA ASP A 448 11.31 -30.77 47.86
C ASP A 448 11.51 -29.47 47.04
N LEU A 449 11.98 -28.40 47.68
CA LEU A 449 12.31 -27.14 47.00
C LEU A 449 13.45 -27.32 45.99
N ALA A 450 14.45 -28.14 46.28
CA ALA A 450 15.54 -28.41 45.34
C ALA A 450 15.05 -29.07 44.04
N ASP A 451 14.11 -30.01 44.13
CA ASP A 451 13.50 -30.65 42.96
C ASP A 451 12.64 -29.66 42.16
N HIS A 452 11.84 -28.84 42.84
CA HIS A 452 11.03 -27.80 42.19
C HIS A 452 11.87 -26.70 41.53
N ARG A 453 13.05 -26.36 42.08
CA ARG A 453 14.00 -25.42 41.47
C ARG A 453 14.49 -25.91 40.11
N VAL A 454 14.79 -27.21 39.99
CA VAL A 454 15.23 -27.80 38.72
C VAL A 454 14.09 -27.71 37.69
N GLY A 455 12.87 -28.10 38.08
CA GLY A 455 11.70 -28.01 37.18
C GLY A 455 11.33 -26.58 36.77
N ALA A 456 11.51 -25.57 37.63
CA ALA A 456 11.30 -24.16 37.28
C ALA A 456 12.35 -23.65 36.29
N ARG A 457 13.62 -24.07 36.42
CA ARG A 457 14.69 -23.71 35.49
C ARG A 457 14.51 -24.37 34.12
N GLU A 458 14.09 -25.63 34.08
CA GLU A 458 13.81 -26.33 32.82
C GLU A 458 12.64 -25.71 32.05
N ARG A 459 11.58 -25.28 32.74
CA ARG A 459 10.45 -24.54 32.11
C ARG A 459 10.90 -23.21 31.50
N LEU A 460 11.69 -22.42 32.24
CA LEU A 460 12.24 -21.16 31.73
C LEU A 460 13.12 -21.36 30.49
N LEU A 461 13.92 -22.43 30.46
CA LEU A 461 14.74 -22.76 29.29
C LEU A 461 13.87 -23.18 28.10
N GLY A 462 12.83 -23.98 28.32
CA GLY A 462 11.90 -24.40 27.26
C GLY A 462 11.08 -23.25 26.67
N GLU A 463 10.61 -22.30 27.49
CA GLU A 463 9.92 -21.10 27.02
C GLU A 463 10.85 -20.19 26.19
N ALA A 464 12.09 -19.99 26.66
CA ALA A 464 13.08 -19.20 25.92
C ALA A 464 13.44 -19.83 24.56
N GLU A 465 13.48 -21.17 24.47
CA GLU A 465 13.69 -21.86 23.19
C GLU A 465 12.51 -21.68 22.23
N LEU A 466 11.27 -21.74 22.73
CA LEU A 466 10.07 -21.49 21.92
C LEU A 466 10.02 -20.05 21.41
N ASP A 467 10.29 -19.07 22.26
CA ASP A 467 10.34 -17.66 21.88
C ASP A 467 11.43 -17.40 20.83
N GLN A 468 12.61 -18.03 20.97
CA GLN A 468 13.66 -17.97 19.95
C GLN A 468 13.23 -18.59 18.62
N MET A 469 12.49 -19.70 18.64
CA MET A 469 11.96 -20.32 17.42
C MET A 469 10.93 -19.43 16.73
N ASP A 470 10.04 -18.77 17.48
CA ASP A 470 9.04 -17.86 16.92
C ASP A 470 9.69 -16.58 16.38
N LEU A 471 10.64 -15.98 17.10
CA LEU A 471 11.47 -14.89 16.59
C LEU A 471 12.22 -15.28 15.30
N ALA A 472 12.76 -16.49 15.24
CA ALA A 472 13.42 -16.99 14.03
C ALA A 472 12.45 -17.15 12.85
N ARG A 473 11.21 -17.63 13.09
CA ARG A 473 10.16 -17.73 12.07
C ARG A 473 9.73 -16.35 11.58
N GLU A 474 9.52 -15.39 12.47
CA GLU A 474 9.18 -14.01 12.11
C GLU A 474 10.29 -13.36 11.29
N HIS A 475 11.54 -13.55 11.71
CA HIS A 475 12.70 -13.04 10.98
C HIS A 475 12.83 -13.68 9.59
N ALA A 476 12.51 -14.97 9.43
CA ALA A 476 12.48 -15.63 8.13
C ALA A 476 11.34 -15.07 7.25
N SER A 477 10.15 -14.87 7.80
CA SER A 477 9.00 -14.25 7.11
C SER A 477 9.30 -12.82 6.66
N LEU A 478 9.97 -12.02 7.49
CA LEU A 478 10.40 -10.67 7.14
C LEU A 478 11.44 -10.67 6.01
N ARG A 479 12.43 -11.56 6.06
CA ARG A 479 13.41 -11.73 4.97
C ARG A 479 12.74 -12.10 3.65
N GLN A 480 11.77 -13.01 3.67
CA GLN A 480 11.02 -13.40 2.47
C GLN A 480 10.23 -12.24 1.88
N ARG A 481 9.49 -11.49 2.70
CA ARG A 481 8.76 -10.29 2.25
C ARG A 481 9.69 -9.21 1.70
N HIS A 482 10.87 -9.05 2.30
CA HIS A 482 11.87 -8.11 1.81
C HIS A 482 12.43 -8.53 0.44
N SER A 483 12.74 -9.83 0.25
CA SER A 483 13.18 -10.36 -1.05
C SER A 483 12.15 -10.10 -2.15
N LEU A 484 10.88 -10.44 -1.89
CA LEU A 484 9.78 -10.18 -2.83
C LEU A 484 9.61 -8.69 -3.14
N SER A 485 9.82 -7.82 -2.16
CA SER A 485 9.79 -6.36 -2.39
C SER A 485 10.95 -5.87 -3.26
N ILE A 486 12.15 -6.45 -3.11
CA ILE A 486 13.30 -6.11 -3.96
C ILE A 486 13.05 -6.56 -5.39
N GLU A 487 12.56 -7.79 -5.58
CA GLU A 487 12.21 -8.34 -6.91
C GLU A 487 11.15 -7.47 -7.60
N HIS A 488 10.07 -7.13 -6.89
CA HIS A 488 9.01 -6.27 -7.44
C HIS A 488 9.51 -4.85 -7.79
N ASN A 489 10.39 -4.27 -6.97
CA ASN A 489 11.01 -2.98 -7.28
C ASN A 489 11.96 -3.05 -8.48
N GLY A 490 12.63 -4.18 -8.68
CA GLY A 490 13.41 -4.47 -9.88
C GLY A 490 12.53 -4.45 -11.14
N GLU A 491 11.43 -5.21 -11.12
CA GLU A 491 10.47 -5.23 -12.23
C GLU A 491 9.88 -3.84 -12.54
N LEU A 492 9.57 -3.04 -11.52
CA LEU A 492 9.09 -1.67 -11.71
C LEU A 492 10.15 -0.76 -12.32
N THR A 493 11.43 -0.96 -11.96
CA THR A 493 12.55 -0.20 -12.53
C THR A 493 12.74 -0.53 -14.00
N ASP A 494 12.73 -1.82 -14.35
CA ASP A 494 12.84 -2.28 -15.74
C ASP A 494 11.66 -1.79 -16.59
N ARG A 495 10.43 -1.88 -16.08
CA ARG A 495 9.25 -1.31 -16.73
C ARG A 495 9.42 0.19 -16.93
N ASN A 496 9.85 0.95 -15.93
CA ASN A 496 10.10 2.40 -16.08
C ASN A 496 11.16 2.71 -17.15
N ALA A 497 12.21 1.90 -17.27
CA ALA A 497 13.22 2.04 -18.30
C ALA A 497 12.66 1.75 -19.72
N ASP A 498 11.82 0.72 -19.87
CA ASP A 498 11.09 0.44 -21.11
C ASP A 498 10.12 1.57 -21.46
N LEU A 499 9.42 2.11 -20.45
CA LEU A 499 8.49 3.22 -20.65
C LEU A 499 9.20 4.47 -21.18
N THR A 500 10.36 4.78 -20.61
CA THR A 500 11.17 5.93 -21.00
C THR A 500 11.68 5.77 -22.44
N ARG A 501 12.09 4.55 -22.84
CA ARG A 501 12.49 4.24 -24.21
C ARG A 501 11.35 4.42 -25.21
N GLN A 502 10.15 3.90 -24.91
CA GLN A 502 8.98 4.08 -25.77
C GLN A 502 8.55 5.55 -25.89
N LEU A 503 8.62 6.33 -24.80
CA LEU A 503 8.37 7.79 -24.87
C LEU A 503 9.33 8.48 -25.82
N ALA A 504 10.63 8.16 -25.73
CA ALA A 504 11.62 8.73 -26.61
C ALA A 504 11.32 8.41 -28.09
N THR A 505 10.89 7.17 -28.39
CA THR A 505 10.48 6.76 -29.73
C THR A 505 9.27 7.54 -30.23
N MET A 506 8.21 7.68 -29.44
CA MET A 506 7.00 8.40 -29.86
C MET A 506 7.23 9.91 -30.04
N ILE A 507 8.09 10.51 -29.20
CA ILE A 507 8.52 11.90 -29.39
C ILE A 507 9.25 12.05 -30.72
N ALA A 508 10.17 11.13 -31.04
CA ALA A 508 10.86 11.14 -32.32
C ALA A 508 9.91 10.96 -33.51
N GLU A 509 8.91 10.06 -33.42
CA GLU A 509 7.89 9.87 -34.46
C GLU A 509 7.01 11.11 -34.64
N ARG A 510 6.59 11.75 -33.55
CA ARG A 510 5.81 13.00 -33.60
C ARG A 510 6.61 14.12 -34.24
N ASP A 511 7.88 14.27 -33.86
CA ASP A 511 8.75 15.32 -34.39
C ASP A 511 9.04 15.07 -35.89
N GLN A 512 9.17 13.81 -36.31
CA GLN A 512 9.22 13.43 -37.72
C GLN A 512 7.93 13.79 -38.47
N ALA A 513 6.75 13.49 -37.91
CA ALA A 513 5.47 13.83 -38.52
C ALA A 513 5.24 15.35 -38.63
N LEU A 514 5.74 16.13 -37.66
CA LEU A 514 5.73 17.60 -37.73
C LEU A 514 6.66 18.11 -38.83
N ALA A 515 7.87 17.55 -38.95
CA ALA A 515 8.79 17.87 -40.03
C ALA A 515 8.19 17.56 -41.41
N ASP A 516 7.55 16.40 -41.57
CA ASP A 516 6.86 16.00 -42.80
C ASP A 516 5.68 16.93 -43.12
N ARG A 517 4.89 17.30 -42.11
CA ARG A 517 3.78 18.26 -42.28
C ARG A 517 4.28 19.62 -42.76
N ASP A 518 5.36 20.13 -42.17
CA ASP A 518 5.92 21.44 -42.52
C ASP A 518 6.56 21.40 -43.92
N ARG A 519 7.17 20.27 -44.29
CA ARG A 519 7.60 19.99 -45.66
C ARG A 519 6.42 20.02 -46.65
N PHE A 520 5.34 19.31 -46.38
CA PHE A 520 4.16 19.30 -47.27
C PHE A 520 3.48 20.67 -47.36
N ARG A 521 3.52 21.48 -46.30
CA ARG A 521 3.07 22.88 -46.36
C ARG A 521 3.94 23.69 -47.32
N GLY A 522 5.26 23.56 -47.23
CA GLY A 522 6.19 24.20 -48.17
C GLY A 522 5.94 23.79 -49.62
N GLU A 523 5.81 22.49 -49.89
CA GLU A 523 5.52 21.96 -51.23
C GLU A 523 4.16 22.45 -51.77
N ARG A 524 3.13 22.50 -50.90
CA ARG A 524 1.81 23.05 -51.26
C ARG A 524 1.89 24.53 -51.58
N ASP A 525 2.55 25.32 -50.74
CA ASP A 525 2.61 26.77 -50.92
C ASP A 525 3.43 27.12 -52.17
N GLU A 526 4.49 26.37 -52.49
CA GLU A 526 5.23 26.47 -53.75
C GLU A 526 4.35 26.09 -54.97
N ALA A 527 3.55 25.03 -54.87
CA ALA A 527 2.62 24.64 -55.93
C ALA A 527 1.52 25.69 -56.14
N VAL A 528 0.98 26.26 -55.06
CA VAL A 528 0.00 27.36 -55.10
C VAL A 528 0.62 28.60 -55.73
N HIS A 529 1.87 28.93 -55.39
CA HIS A 529 2.59 30.05 -55.99
C HIS A 529 2.79 29.86 -57.51
N LYS A 530 3.30 28.69 -57.93
CA LYS A 530 3.45 28.33 -59.35
C LYS A 530 2.12 28.35 -60.11
N LEU A 531 1.03 27.93 -59.47
CA LEU A 531 -0.31 27.99 -60.06
C LEU A 531 -0.78 29.44 -60.22
N ALA A 532 -0.56 30.29 -59.22
CA ALA A 532 -0.90 31.70 -59.25
C ALA A 532 -0.11 32.48 -60.32
N GLU A 533 1.17 32.16 -60.52
CA GLU A 533 2.00 32.73 -61.58
C GLU A 533 1.52 32.33 -62.98
N ARG A 534 1.11 31.08 -63.17
CA ARG A 534 0.61 30.55 -64.46
C ARG A 534 -0.82 30.99 -64.79
N ALA A 535 -1.64 31.31 -63.80
CA ALA A 535 -3.01 31.73 -64.02
C ALA A 535 -3.08 33.14 -64.66
N PRO A 536 -3.81 33.32 -65.78
CA PRO A 536 -4.06 34.64 -66.35
C PRO A 536 -4.70 35.56 -65.31
N ALA A 537 -4.40 36.86 -65.35
CA ALA A 537 -4.83 37.82 -64.31
C ALA A 537 -6.35 37.79 -64.00
N LYS A 538 -7.16 37.46 -65.01
CA LYS A 538 -8.63 37.36 -64.93
C LYS A 538 -9.14 36.15 -64.13
N GLU A 539 -8.29 35.14 -63.95
CA GLU A 539 -8.61 33.86 -63.30
C GLU A 539 -7.93 33.67 -61.94
N ARG A 540 -7.10 34.63 -61.51
CA ARG A 540 -6.44 34.55 -60.20
C ARG A 540 -7.48 34.57 -59.08
N PHE A 541 -7.35 33.63 -58.15
CA PHE A 541 -8.17 33.59 -56.94
C PHE A 541 -7.99 34.90 -56.18
N GLY A 542 -9.08 35.65 -55.95
CA GLY A 542 -9.06 36.99 -55.35
C GLY A 542 -9.06 38.16 -56.34
N SER A 543 -9.18 37.93 -57.66
CA SER A 543 -9.39 39.04 -58.60
C SER A 543 -10.70 39.79 -58.32
N PRO A 544 -10.74 41.13 -58.50
CA PRO A 544 -11.96 41.92 -58.31
C PRO A 544 -13.15 41.40 -59.13
N GLU A 545 -12.90 40.85 -60.32
CA GLU A 545 -13.96 40.32 -61.18
C GLU A 545 -14.58 39.02 -60.64
N ARG A 546 -13.80 38.12 -60.01
CA ARG A 546 -14.35 36.89 -59.39
C ARG A 546 -15.10 37.18 -58.09
N GLN A 547 -14.65 38.17 -57.31
CA GLN A 547 -15.38 38.59 -56.12
C GLN A 547 -16.76 39.15 -56.51
N ALA A 548 -16.86 39.89 -57.62
CA ALA A 548 -18.14 40.35 -58.16
C ALA A 548 -19.05 39.21 -58.68
N ALA A 549 -18.48 38.13 -59.22
CA ALA A 549 -19.24 36.98 -59.71
C ALA A 549 -19.78 36.09 -58.56
N ALA A 550 -18.99 35.86 -57.50
CA ALA A 550 -19.39 35.05 -56.36
C ALA A 550 -20.57 35.65 -55.56
N VAL A 551 -20.68 36.99 -55.54
CA VAL A 551 -21.83 37.71 -54.94
C VAL A 551 -23.11 37.53 -55.79
N ARG A 552 -23.00 37.32 -57.10
CA ARG A 552 -24.16 37.04 -57.97
C ARG A 552 -24.66 35.61 -57.85
N GLU A 553 -23.76 34.66 -57.64
CA GLU A 553 -24.10 33.23 -57.55
C GLU A 553 -24.78 32.85 -56.22
N THR A 554 -24.47 33.58 -55.14
CA THR A 554 -25.13 33.42 -53.83
C THR A 554 -26.55 34.01 -53.77
N SER A 555 -27.00 34.71 -54.82
CA SER A 555 -28.31 35.40 -54.87
C SER A 555 -29.40 34.65 -55.66
N ALA A 556 -29.16 33.42 -56.13
CA ALA A 556 -30.12 32.66 -56.93
C ALA A 556 -30.89 31.60 -56.10
N PRO A 557 -32.23 31.46 -56.26
CA PRO A 557 -33.05 30.55 -55.45
C PRO A 557 -32.98 29.09 -55.91
N SER A 558 -32.72 28.19 -54.96
CA SER A 558 -32.57 26.74 -55.11
C SER A 558 -33.86 26.04 -55.55
N ARG A 559 -33.76 25.13 -56.52
CA ARG A 559 -34.83 24.28 -57.07
C ARG A 559 -34.72 22.85 -56.48
N PRO A 560 -35.84 22.15 -56.19
CA PRO A 560 -35.83 20.90 -55.43
C PRO A 560 -35.40 19.69 -56.27
N ALA A 561 -34.71 18.75 -55.63
CA ALA A 561 -34.26 17.49 -56.19
C ALA A 561 -35.32 16.40 -55.98
N GLN A 562 -35.78 15.79 -57.07
CA GLN A 562 -36.63 14.60 -57.07
C GLN A 562 -36.13 13.61 -58.12
N GLU A 563 -36.11 12.34 -57.72
CA GLU A 563 -36.11 11.11 -58.53
C GLU A 563 -34.93 10.77 -59.44
N ARG A 564 -34.23 9.69 -59.09
CA ARG A 564 -33.81 8.70 -60.10
C ARG A 564 -33.81 7.27 -59.55
N ALA A 565 -34.50 6.43 -60.30
CA ALA A 565 -34.88 5.05 -60.01
C ALA A 565 -33.80 4.01 -60.40
N ALA A 566 -34.09 2.79 -59.96
CA ALA A 566 -33.29 1.56 -59.96
C ALA A 566 -33.12 0.86 -61.33
N ALA A 567 -32.08 0.01 -61.42
CA ALA A 567 -32.00 -1.15 -62.32
C ALA A 567 -31.07 -2.26 -61.71
N PRO A 568 -31.30 -3.57 -61.97
CA PRO A 568 -30.70 -4.69 -61.22
C PRO A 568 -29.47 -5.34 -61.91
N GLU A 569 -28.58 -5.96 -61.13
CA GLU A 569 -27.39 -6.72 -61.59
C GLU A 569 -27.52 -8.26 -61.34
N PRO A 570 -26.81 -9.10 -62.13
CA PRO A 570 -27.04 -10.55 -62.22
C PRO A 570 -26.15 -11.40 -61.28
N GLU A 571 -26.68 -12.55 -60.84
CA GLU A 571 -26.00 -13.57 -60.04
C GLU A 571 -25.00 -14.41 -60.86
N ARG A 572 -23.82 -14.71 -60.27
CA ARG A 572 -22.91 -15.80 -60.71
C ARG A 572 -22.28 -16.53 -59.52
N PRO A 573 -22.00 -17.85 -59.66
CA PRO A 573 -21.75 -18.77 -58.54
C PRO A 573 -20.28 -18.81 -58.09
N VAL A 574 -20.09 -19.12 -56.81
CA VAL A 574 -18.79 -19.34 -56.15
C VAL A 574 -18.35 -20.79 -56.39
N ARG A 575 -17.11 -21.00 -56.85
CA ARG A 575 -16.44 -22.32 -56.92
C ARG A 575 -15.52 -22.49 -55.72
N ASP A 576 -15.62 -23.64 -55.05
CA ASP A 576 -14.64 -24.14 -54.09
C ASP A 576 -13.34 -24.56 -54.82
N VAL A 577 -12.20 -24.13 -54.27
CA VAL A 577 -10.86 -24.52 -54.73
C VAL A 577 -10.28 -25.49 -53.72
N MET A 578 -10.02 -26.73 -54.16
CA MET A 578 -9.37 -27.78 -53.38
C MET A 578 -7.84 -27.53 -53.30
N ILE A 579 -7.25 -27.94 -52.17
CA ILE A 579 -5.88 -27.65 -51.71
C ILE A 579 -4.75 -28.25 -52.60
N THR A 580 -5.08 -29.07 -53.61
CA THR A 580 -4.09 -29.70 -54.50
C THR A 580 -3.38 -28.72 -55.46
N ASP A 581 -3.90 -27.51 -55.62
CA ASP A 581 -3.42 -26.52 -56.59
C ASP A 581 -2.42 -25.48 -56.02
N LEU A 582 -1.94 -25.67 -54.78
CA LEU A 582 -0.93 -24.77 -54.21
C LEU A 582 0.42 -24.91 -54.93
N ALA A 583 1.01 -23.77 -55.31
CA ALA A 583 2.33 -23.71 -55.92
C ALA A 583 3.40 -24.37 -55.02
N PRO A 584 4.40 -25.07 -55.58
CA PRO A 584 5.39 -25.84 -54.82
C PRO A 584 6.17 -24.98 -53.81
N GLU A 585 6.34 -23.68 -54.07
CA GLU A 585 6.98 -22.73 -53.16
C GLU A 585 6.15 -22.50 -51.88
N VAL A 586 4.82 -22.49 -52.00
CA VAL A 586 3.90 -22.34 -50.85
C VAL A 586 3.89 -23.62 -50.01
N ARG A 587 4.04 -24.79 -50.65
CA ARG A 587 4.18 -26.08 -49.95
C ARG A 587 5.49 -26.17 -49.18
N GLN A 588 6.60 -25.73 -49.77
CA GLN A 588 7.90 -25.73 -49.10
C GLN A 588 7.91 -24.78 -47.90
N MET A 589 7.36 -23.57 -48.03
CA MET A 589 7.24 -22.61 -46.93
C MET A 589 6.40 -23.15 -45.76
N LEU A 590 5.28 -23.83 -46.06
CA LEU A 590 4.45 -24.49 -45.04
C LEU A 590 5.18 -25.65 -44.35
N ALA A 591 6.01 -26.39 -45.07
CA ALA A 591 6.82 -27.48 -44.53
C ALA A 591 7.94 -26.96 -43.62
N ASP A 592 8.62 -25.89 -44.01
CA ASP A 592 9.68 -25.26 -43.19
C ASP A 592 9.10 -24.65 -41.90
N GLU A 593 7.91 -24.05 -41.97
CA GLU A 593 7.20 -23.51 -40.80
C GLU A 593 6.67 -24.61 -39.87
N MET A 594 6.27 -25.75 -40.43
CA MET A 594 5.89 -26.94 -39.68
C MET A 594 7.08 -27.53 -38.92
N LEU A 595 8.23 -27.61 -39.57
CA LEU A 595 9.47 -28.12 -38.96
C LEU A 595 9.92 -27.19 -37.82
N ALA A 596 9.94 -25.87 -38.06
CA ALA A 596 10.29 -24.87 -37.05
C ALA A 596 9.34 -24.90 -35.83
N ALA A 597 8.06 -25.19 -36.03
CA ALA A 597 7.11 -25.33 -34.94
C ALA A 597 7.26 -26.66 -34.19
N TYR A 598 7.52 -27.77 -34.89
CA TYR A 598 7.76 -29.08 -34.29
C TYR A 598 9.03 -29.08 -33.43
N GLU A 599 10.08 -28.36 -33.86
CA GLU A 599 11.33 -28.20 -33.11
C GLU A 599 11.21 -27.23 -31.92
N ASN A 600 10.19 -26.38 -31.90
CA ASN A 600 9.96 -25.41 -30.84
C ASN A 600 9.10 -26.00 -29.71
N THR A 601 9.73 -26.86 -28.90
CA THR A 601 9.11 -27.56 -27.77
C THR A 601 8.63 -26.66 -26.64
N ASP A 602 8.89 -25.35 -26.68
CA ASP A 602 8.41 -24.41 -25.68
C ASP A 602 7.00 -23.86 -25.99
N SER A 603 6.44 -24.06 -27.19
CA SER A 603 5.04 -23.70 -27.49
C SER A 603 4.05 -24.62 -26.75
N PRO A 604 3.18 -24.09 -25.87
CA PRO A 604 2.16 -24.90 -25.21
C PRO A 604 1.18 -25.56 -26.19
N VAL A 605 0.83 -24.90 -27.31
CA VAL A 605 -0.04 -25.50 -28.34
C VAL A 605 0.63 -26.70 -29.02
N VAL A 606 1.93 -26.61 -29.33
CA VAL A 606 2.69 -27.73 -29.91
C VAL A 606 2.88 -28.84 -28.88
N ARG A 607 3.19 -28.52 -27.62
CA ARG A 607 3.33 -29.50 -26.53
C ARG A 607 2.03 -30.24 -26.24
N GLU A 608 0.90 -29.56 -26.20
CA GLU A 608 -0.42 -30.16 -26.00
C GLU A 608 -0.70 -31.20 -27.09
N GLN A 609 -0.37 -30.87 -28.35
CA GLN A 609 -0.61 -31.77 -29.46
C GLN A 609 0.38 -32.94 -29.52
N LEU A 610 1.66 -32.70 -29.24
CA LEU A 610 2.66 -33.77 -29.16
C LEU A 610 2.36 -34.72 -27.98
N ALA A 611 1.89 -34.21 -26.85
CA ALA A 611 1.47 -35.01 -25.70
C ALA A 611 0.24 -35.87 -26.01
N ARG A 612 -0.73 -35.36 -26.79
CA ARG A 612 -1.89 -36.13 -27.26
C ARG A 612 -1.54 -37.26 -28.22
N GLN A 613 -0.40 -37.16 -28.89
CA GLN A 613 0.11 -38.18 -29.81
C GLN A 613 1.01 -39.21 -29.14
N GLY A 614 1.18 -39.13 -27.81
CA GLY A 614 1.90 -40.09 -26.98
C GLY A 614 1.22 -41.46 -26.93
N ASP A 615 1.34 -42.21 -28.03
CA ASP A 615 1.30 -43.68 -28.17
C ASP A 615 1.38 -44.08 -29.67
N SER A 616 2.16 -43.33 -30.46
CA SER A 616 2.45 -43.68 -31.86
C SER A 616 3.62 -44.66 -31.91
N GLU A 617 3.38 -45.92 -32.32
CA GLU A 617 4.40 -47.00 -32.36
C GLU A 617 5.62 -46.66 -33.24
N THR A 618 5.51 -45.71 -34.17
CA THR A 618 6.65 -45.21 -34.95
C THR A 618 6.68 -43.69 -35.08
N LEU A 619 7.89 -43.13 -35.13
CA LEU A 619 8.14 -41.68 -35.25
C LEU A 619 7.57 -41.10 -36.56
N ARG A 620 7.47 -41.93 -37.61
CA ARG A 620 6.90 -41.56 -38.91
C ARG A 620 5.38 -41.35 -38.85
N GLU A 621 4.67 -42.21 -38.12
CA GLU A 621 3.22 -42.09 -37.96
C GLU A 621 2.83 -40.88 -37.08
N GLY A 622 3.66 -40.56 -36.09
CA GLY A 622 3.51 -39.32 -35.31
C GLY A 622 3.67 -38.07 -36.18
N LEU A 623 4.68 -38.07 -37.06
CA LEU A 623 4.91 -36.95 -37.99
C LEU A 623 3.79 -36.78 -39.03
N ASP A 624 3.23 -37.86 -39.54
CA ASP A 624 2.08 -37.81 -40.48
C ASP A 624 0.81 -37.29 -39.78
N LYS A 625 0.55 -37.72 -38.53
CA LYS A 625 -0.57 -37.21 -37.72
C LYS A 625 -0.38 -35.74 -37.33
N PHE A 626 0.84 -35.36 -36.97
CA PHE A 626 1.19 -33.97 -36.66
C PHE A 626 1.05 -33.08 -37.89
N SER A 627 1.54 -33.50 -39.06
CA SER A 627 1.43 -32.71 -40.29
C SER A 627 -0.01 -32.58 -40.79
N GLY A 628 -0.83 -33.64 -40.67
CA GLY A 628 -2.26 -33.57 -40.97
C GLY A 628 -3.00 -32.57 -40.07
N TRP A 629 -2.68 -32.56 -38.77
CA TRP A 629 -3.20 -31.56 -37.84
C TRP A 629 -2.65 -30.16 -38.14
N TRP A 630 -1.35 -30.04 -38.44
CA TRP A 630 -0.68 -28.78 -38.71
C TRP A 630 -1.31 -28.05 -39.90
N LEU A 631 -1.55 -28.77 -40.99
CA LEU A 631 -2.13 -28.23 -42.23
C LEU A 631 -3.61 -27.85 -42.09
N THR A 632 -4.34 -28.42 -41.13
CA THR A 632 -5.77 -28.17 -40.93
C THR A 632 -6.04 -27.13 -39.84
N GLU A 633 -5.36 -27.24 -38.70
CA GLU A 633 -5.63 -26.42 -37.52
C GLU A 633 -4.35 -25.88 -36.85
N GLY A 634 -3.25 -26.63 -36.89
CA GLY A 634 -2.04 -26.31 -36.13
C GLY A 634 -1.35 -25.02 -36.57
N VAL A 635 -1.23 -24.75 -37.89
CA VAL A 635 -0.67 -23.48 -38.40
C VAL A 635 -1.46 -22.28 -37.87
N VAL A 636 -2.79 -22.38 -37.85
CA VAL A 636 -3.65 -21.27 -37.44
C VAL A 636 -3.52 -21.04 -35.93
N ARG A 637 -3.53 -22.11 -35.14
CA ARG A 637 -3.42 -22.02 -33.68
C ARG A 637 -2.03 -21.57 -33.23
N TYR A 638 -0.97 -22.09 -33.84
CA TYR A 638 0.41 -21.68 -33.55
C TYR A 638 0.66 -20.22 -33.94
N ARG A 639 0.19 -19.79 -35.11
CA ARG A 639 0.28 -18.37 -35.50
C ARG A 639 -0.57 -17.49 -34.58
N ALA A 640 -1.74 -17.95 -34.14
CA ALA A 640 -2.57 -17.21 -33.19
C ALA A 640 -1.89 -17.09 -31.82
N GLU A 641 -1.21 -18.13 -31.34
CA GLU A 641 -0.38 -18.09 -30.13
C GLU A 641 0.77 -17.09 -30.28
N ARG A 642 1.54 -17.17 -31.37
CA ARG A 642 2.62 -16.22 -31.64
C ARG A 642 2.13 -14.78 -31.80
N GLN A 643 0.94 -14.60 -32.39
CA GLN A 643 0.31 -13.29 -32.49
C GLN A 643 -0.25 -12.80 -31.16
N ALA A 644 -0.70 -13.69 -30.28
CA ALA A 644 -1.11 -13.36 -28.92
C ALA A 644 0.09 -12.96 -28.05
N GLU A 645 1.24 -13.64 -28.19
CA GLU A 645 2.49 -13.24 -27.56
C GLU A 645 2.94 -11.85 -28.04
N ALA A 646 2.91 -11.63 -29.36
CA ALA A 646 3.24 -10.32 -29.95
C ALA A 646 2.21 -9.23 -29.61
N GLY A 647 0.94 -9.62 -29.43
CA GLY A 647 -0.18 -8.73 -29.07
C GLY A 647 -0.14 -8.31 -27.61
N ALA A 648 0.10 -9.26 -26.70
CA ALA A 648 0.29 -8.99 -25.28
C ALA A 648 1.49 -8.06 -25.04
N ALA A 649 2.56 -8.21 -25.83
CA ALA A 649 3.69 -7.28 -25.82
C ALA A 649 3.28 -5.85 -26.25
N LYS A 650 2.39 -5.71 -27.24
CA LYS A 650 1.86 -4.42 -27.71
C LYS A 650 0.82 -3.80 -26.78
N ASP A 651 -0.01 -4.61 -26.12
CA ASP A 651 -1.01 -4.11 -25.17
C ASP A 651 -0.34 -3.66 -23.87
N ALA A 652 0.72 -4.34 -23.45
CA ALA A 652 1.60 -3.86 -22.38
C ALA A 652 2.21 -2.49 -22.73
N GLU A 653 2.59 -2.27 -24.00
CA GLU A 653 3.08 -0.99 -24.55
C GLU A 653 2.00 0.11 -24.62
N ARG A 654 0.72 -0.23 -24.84
CA ARG A 654 -0.38 0.75 -24.81
C ARG A 654 -0.85 1.14 -23.41
N VAL A 655 -0.88 0.19 -22.48
CA VAL A 655 -1.18 0.48 -21.06
C VAL A 655 -0.09 1.38 -20.47
N ALA A 656 1.15 1.10 -20.85
CA ALA A 656 2.31 1.94 -20.65
C ALA A 656 2.15 3.36 -21.20
N GLU A 657 1.57 3.51 -22.39
CA GLU A 657 1.31 4.79 -23.05
C GLU A 657 0.21 5.60 -22.35
N SER A 658 -0.92 4.96 -22.02
CA SER A 658 -2.04 5.62 -21.31
C SER A 658 -1.68 6.07 -19.89
N ALA A 659 -0.79 5.35 -19.20
CA ALA A 659 -0.29 5.76 -17.88
C ALA A 659 0.57 7.04 -17.94
N ARG A 660 1.21 7.33 -19.08
CA ARG A 660 2.02 8.55 -19.29
C ARG A 660 1.15 9.78 -19.57
N GLU A 661 0.04 9.60 -20.28
CA GLU A 661 -0.88 10.71 -20.57
C GLU A 661 -1.64 11.18 -19.31
N ALA A 662 -1.91 10.27 -18.37
CA ALA A 662 -2.61 10.58 -17.12
C ALA A 662 -1.77 11.33 -16.06
N SER A 663 -0.46 11.50 -16.27
CA SER A 663 0.48 11.98 -15.24
C SER A 663 1.12 13.37 -15.50
N VAL A 664 0.53 14.21 -16.37
CA VAL A 664 1.02 15.58 -16.61
C VAL A 664 0.45 16.58 -15.57
N PRO A 665 1.28 17.22 -14.70
CA PRO A 665 0.85 18.34 -13.87
C PRO A 665 0.92 19.67 -14.64
N VAL A 666 -0.13 20.50 -14.49
CA VAL A 666 -0.18 21.89 -14.94
C VAL A 666 0.66 22.75 -13.98
N PHE A 667 1.96 22.90 -14.24
CA PHE A 667 2.79 23.95 -13.64
C PHE A 667 3.97 24.30 -14.57
N SER A 668 3.77 25.26 -15.47
CA SER A 668 4.88 26.03 -16.05
C SER A 668 4.37 27.41 -16.46
N GLY A 669 4.84 28.45 -15.76
CA GLY A 669 4.48 29.82 -16.11
C GLY A 669 4.88 30.94 -15.16
N VAL A 670 5.93 30.83 -14.34
CA VAL A 670 6.47 32.01 -13.59
C VAL A 670 7.98 31.89 -13.28
N ALA A 671 8.82 31.49 -14.23
CA ALA A 671 10.27 31.43 -13.97
C ALA A 671 11.11 31.91 -15.16
N GLU A 672 10.85 33.12 -15.64
CA GLU A 672 11.76 33.78 -16.59
C GLU A 672 11.55 35.31 -16.60
N GLN A 673 11.63 35.97 -15.43
CA GLN A 673 11.67 37.44 -15.34
C GLN A 673 12.17 37.95 -13.98
N SER A 674 13.34 37.49 -13.50
CA SER A 674 13.91 38.01 -12.25
C SER A 674 15.44 37.94 -12.16
N SER A 675 16.15 38.43 -13.18
CA SER A 675 17.61 38.62 -13.14
C SER A 675 18.07 40.07 -13.34
N GLY A 676 17.17 41.08 -13.29
CA GLY A 676 17.51 42.46 -13.70
C GLY A 676 17.39 43.61 -12.70
N VAL A 677 16.84 43.47 -11.49
CA VAL A 677 16.41 44.66 -10.68
C VAL A 677 17.01 44.74 -9.26
N ALA A 678 17.94 43.87 -8.88
CA ALA A 678 18.40 43.76 -7.48
C ALA A 678 19.36 44.86 -6.96
N ALA A 679 19.60 45.96 -7.70
CA ALA A 679 20.55 47.00 -7.27
C ALA A 679 19.95 48.34 -6.83
N SER A 680 18.63 48.57 -6.92
CA SER A 680 18.03 49.88 -6.57
C SER A 680 17.05 49.88 -5.38
N SER A 681 16.58 48.72 -4.93
CA SER A 681 15.53 48.65 -3.88
C SER A 681 16.06 48.60 -2.45
N GLY A 682 17.37 48.40 -2.24
CA GLY A 682 17.98 48.31 -0.90
C GLY A 682 18.05 49.64 -0.15
N ASN A 683 18.19 50.77 -0.85
CA ASN A 683 18.33 52.08 -0.20
C ASN A 683 16.98 52.71 0.18
N ALA A 684 15.89 52.38 -0.51
CA ALA A 684 14.57 52.96 -0.22
C ALA A 684 13.93 52.40 1.06
N LEU A 685 14.23 51.15 1.41
CA LEU A 685 13.65 50.50 2.59
C LEU A 685 14.33 50.96 3.90
N ALA A 686 15.64 51.21 3.86
CA ALA A 686 16.39 51.74 5.00
C ALA A 686 15.97 53.18 5.34
N ASP A 687 15.71 53.99 4.31
CA ASP A 687 15.26 55.38 4.47
C ASP A 687 13.81 55.50 4.98
N ALA A 688 12.96 54.52 4.66
CA ALA A 688 11.59 54.44 5.18
C ALA A 688 11.56 53.99 6.65
N LEU A 689 12.42 53.05 7.05
CA LEU A 689 12.55 52.59 8.43
C LEU A 689 13.12 53.67 9.36
N ALA A 690 14.08 54.48 8.88
CA ALA A 690 14.63 55.60 9.66
C ALA A 690 13.62 56.72 9.92
N ARG A 691 12.72 57.00 8.97
CA ARG A 691 11.66 58.02 9.14
C ARG A 691 10.52 57.54 10.05
N GLN A 692 10.33 56.23 10.16
CA GLN A 692 9.31 55.66 11.05
C GLN A 692 9.77 55.66 12.50
N THR A 693 11.06 55.40 12.78
CA THR A 693 11.63 55.51 14.13
C THR A 693 11.75 56.95 14.62
N GLU A 694 11.95 57.95 13.74
CA GLU A 694 11.89 59.36 14.14
C GLU A 694 10.47 59.83 14.48
N ARG A 695 9.43 59.27 13.84
CA ARG A 695 8.03 59.56 14.17
C ARG A 695 7.62 58.99 15.52
N ASP A 696 7.98 57.75 15.79
CA ASP A 696 7.62 57.07 17.05
C ASP A 696 8.41 57.62 18.26
N GLY A 697 9.51 58.36 18.02
CA GLY A 697 10.27 59.07 19.05
C GLY A 697 9.73 60.45 19.42
N MET A 698 8.90 61.08 18.58
CA MET A 698 8.30 62.40 18.89
C MET A 698 6.94 62.30 19.60
N GLU A 699 6.31 61.11 19.63
CA GLU A 699 5.04 60.87 20.36
C GLU A 699 5.24 60.25 21.76
N ARG A 700 6.44 60.36 22.35
CA ARG A 700 6.71 59.98 23.75
C ARG A 700 7.20 61.15 24.61
#